data_AF-A0AAD7ACC6-F1
#
_entry.id   AF-A0AAD7ACC6-F1
#
_cell.length_a   1.000
_cell.length_b   1.000
_cell.length_c   1.000
_cell.angle_alpha   90.00
_cell.angle_beta   90.00
_cell.angle_gamma   90.00
#
_symmetry.space_group_name_H-M   'P 1'
#
loop_
_entity.id
_entity.type
_entity.pdbx_description
1 polymer ?
#
loop_
_entity_poly.entity_id
_entity_poly.type
_entity_poly.pdbx_seq_one_letter_code
_entity_poly.pdbx_strand_id
1 'polypeptide(L)'
;MNNNGLDKPPDRRKPFMHIVQQWCKVKRMKRGKWGHKKGGTKGTKQGELALKCRACPQPGLNLPEDWEQTEVVYRFIYFLFLAQDANCRLSNRSVSSEATDPILGDGMGYFCKCEGEDDYKAHIAKHVNNKEISNCSGFQAMFMANSKRVKGLRTTGIGGVTCSRHNMWHANGMGDLQVGERYCNINFLLLSAVIAFQLLWLIVSYDIVCQYAINFWARMSAMPESMQLKLVPSNVWWKVPNFHLPPHKPPCHSPYSFHWMWGAGMTMGEGVEQNWSFSNGAVASTRLMGPGSRHATLEDIFGFHNYDRLLVMYCILPKQLAVNIREGLKHKAVFDTFTRGLEEHCPEEVVEWKVWVERWERMQHVDAMDSPFQVVDEVVTLHQIQETIAQEEFLCMDDGVKVEKEHMPSSFIATGLEIEEQQRQLEVDVHALKDPSPNQRLAFLKCRTALLKCIHRFCEVQKIYMSALRGALSDARRQVLNGNGEQLPEATQLFMPSDLASAVVCGKVYAIGLPDVEARMRQGEVQDALEAGMMTKGQGILQQINVRIHITKLCYRYSQAVLLALRGHGGWEEGLRVLNDDDVRALNKRVLTAKEKVQNNHWAELGGAVIEGGVARAAGVVRGKGVHTHTLSWVWYTVNGAEEEDNKCLHDALRVEWCKVFGRTRHFDEEVRHLHAEMGCTIAVGYTKAAEWEELAEEEHPDTSELTEGRRAYAYKQVDTERKQCKDLTNRWCGILVKADAYLAGETGLVGNDVVTVELDVVDELDEEEEEARLAADEEEVMEGGGGRGE
;
A
#
# COMPACT_ATOMS: atom_id res chain seq x y z
N MET A 1 -12.51 28.92 -51.94
CA MET A 1 -13.77 28.15 -51.85
C MET A 1 -14.79 29.03 -51.16
N ASN A 2 -15.99 29.20 -51.72
CA ASN A 2 -17.10 29.85 -51.03
C ASN A 2 -17.75 28.82 -50.10
N ASN A 3 -17.82 29.07 -48.79
CA ASN A 3 -18.34 28.13 -47.78
C ASN A 3 -19.88 27.95 -47.86
N ASN A 4 -20.47 27.97 -49.05
CA ASN A 4 -21.91 27.85 -49.28
C ASN A 4 -22.41 26.39 -49.30
N GLY A 5 -21.50 25.41 -49.19
CA GLY A 5 -21.84 23.98 -49.14
C GLY A 5 -22.33 23.38 -50.46
N LEU A 6 -22.34 24.16 -51.54
CA LEU A 6 -22.82 23.73 -52.87
C LEU A 6 -21.73 22.99 -53.66
N ASP A 7 -20.47 23.39 -53.51
CA ASP A 7 -19.31 22.70 -54.08
C ASP A 7 -18.61 21.85 -53.01
N LYS A 8 -18.95 20.56 -52.94
CA LYS A 8 -18.27 19.62 -52.02
C LYS A 8 -16.87 19.30 -52.56
N PRO A 9 -15.79 19.67 -51.86
CA PRO A 9 -14.45 19.27 -52.29
C PRO A 9 -14.30 17.74 -52.22
N PRO A 10 -13.39 17.15 -53.01
CA PRO A 10 -13.09 15.72 -52.93
C PRO A 10 -12.69 15.32 -51.50
N ASP A 11 -13.11 14.14 -51.04
CA ASP A 11 -12.68 13.62 -49.73
C ASP A 11 -11.16 13.37 -49.74
N ARG A 12 -10.42 14.24 -49.04
CA ARG A 12 -8.96 14.14 -48.86
C ARG A 12 -8.57 13.53 -47.53
N ARG A 13 -9.51 13.06 -46.70
CA ARG A 13 -9.22 12.53 -45.37
C ARG A 13 -8.26 11.35 -45.43
N LYS A 14 -8.52 10.36 -46.30
CA LYS A 14 -7.64 9.18 -46.45
C LYS A 14 -6.20 9.57 -46.84
N PRO A 15 -5.96 10.32 -47.94
CA PRO A 15 -4.63 10.84 -48.26
C PRO A 15 -4.00 11.63 -47.11
N PHE A 16 -4.78 12.50 -46.45
CA PHE A 16 -4.29 13.31 -45.34
C PHE A 16 -3.83 12.46 -44.15
N MET A 17 -4.61 11.46 -43.74
CA MET A 17 -4.22 10.56 -42.65
C MET A 17 -2.95 9.77 -42.97
N HIS A 18 -2.76 9.37 -44.23
CA HIS A 18 -1.51 8.74 -44.65
C HIS A 18 -0.31 9.71 -44.56
N ILE A 19 -0.49 10.96 -44.98
CA ILE A 19 0.52 12.01 -44.82
C ILE A 19 0.87 12.19 -43.34
N VAL A 20 -0.12 12.24 -42.46
CA VAL A 20 0.08 12.37 -41.00
C VAL A 20 0.92 11.21 -40.46
N GLN A 21 0.63 9.95 -40.84
CA GLN A 21 1.42 8.80 -40.39
C GLN A 21 2.88 8.86 -40.86
N GLN A 22 3.10 9.18 -42.14
CA GLN A 22 4.45 9.31 -42.69
C GLN A 22 5.19 10.46 -42.00
N TRP A 23 4.53 11.59 -41.76
CA TRP A 23 5.07 12.72 -41.04
C TRP A 23 5.50 12.35 -39.62
N CYS A 24 4.63 11.71 -38.82
CA CYS A 24 4.97 11.25 -37.47
C CYS A 24 6.19 10.31 -37.47
N LYS A 25 6.26 9.37 -38.43
CA LYS A 25 7.44 8.50 -38.59
C LYS A 25 8.70 9.31 -38.89
N VAL A 26 8.66 10.22 -39.88
CA VAL A 26 9.81 11.05 -40.26
C VAL A 26 10.27 11.92 -39.09
N LYS A 27 9.34 12.45 -38.28
CA LYS A 27 9.66 13.22 -37.07
C LYS A 27 10.35 12.37 -36.00
N ARG A 28 9.88 11.14 -35.74
CA ARG A 28 10.56 10.18 -34.87
C ARG A 28 11.97 9.85 -35.38
N MET A 29 12.10 9.58 -36.68
CA MET A 29 13.39 9.29 -37.32
C MET A 29 14.38 10.45 -37.22
N LYS A 30 13.91 11.69 -37.41
CA LYS A 30 14.71 12.90 -37.24
C LYS A 30 15.26 13.03 -35.82
N ARG A 31 14.44 12.72 -34.81
CA ARG A 31 14.88 12.66 -33.39
C ARG A 31 15.88 11.54 -33.14
N GLY A 32 15.70 10.39 -33.79
CA GLY A 32 16.62 9.24 -33.75
C GLY A 32 17.91 9.38 -34.55
N LYS A 33 18.28 10.61 -34.93
CA LYS A 33 19.53 10.97 -35.63
C LYS A 33 19.68 10.36 -37.04
N TRP A 34 18.61 9.90 -37.67
CA TRP A 34 18.70 9.17 -38.95
C TRP A 34 19.16 10.00 -40.14
N GLY A 35 18.98 11.31 -40.09
CA GLY A 35 19.60 12.22 -41.07
C GLY A 35 21.13 12.16 -41.03
N HIS A 36 21.73 11.58 -39.98
CA HIS A 36 23.18 11.51 -39.78
C HIS A 36 23.79 10.11 -39.97
N LYS A 37 23.00 9.05 -40.07
CA LYS A 37 23.53 7.68 -40.10
C LYS A 37 23.71 7.17 -41.53
N LYS A 38 24.89 6.63 -41.84
CA LYS A 38 25.26 6.12 -43.19
C LYS A 38 24.32 5.02 -43.72
N GLY A 39 23.68 4.24 -42.86
CA GLY A 39 22.76 3.15 -43.24
C GLY A 39 21.31 3.59 -43.55
N GLY A 40 20.96 4.85 -43.33
CA GLY A 40 19.57 5.33 -43.44
C GLY A 40 18.59 4.51 -42.57
N THR A 41 17.28 4.66 -42.79
CA THR A 41 16.25 4.06 -41.90
C THR A 41 16.29 2.53 -41.76
N LYS A 42 16.97 1.81 -42.66
CA LYS A 42 17.11 0.34 -42.63
C LYS A 42 18.00 -0.14 -41.47
N GLY A 43 18.91 0.68 -40.97
CA GLY A 43 19.81 0.32 -39.87
C GLY A 43 19.20 0.49 -38.47
N THR A 44 17.90 0.84 -38.36
CA THR A 44 17.27 1.17 -37.07
C THR A 44 17.18 -0.04 -36.17
N LYS A 45 17.84 0.03 -35.01
CA LYS A 45 17.80 -1.01 -34.00
C LYS A 45 16.43 -1.01 -33.30
N GLN A 46 16.09 -2.15 -32.70
CA GLN A 46 14.87 -2.25 -31.91
C GLN A 46 14.88 -1.22 -30.78
N GLY A 47 13.77 -0.50 -30.61
CA GLY A 47 13.56 0.46 -29.52
C GLY A 47 14.34 1.76 -29.64
N GLU A 48 15.16 1.92 -30.69
CA GLU A 48 16.09 3.04 -30.81
C GLU A 48 15.43 4.42 -30.89
N LEU A 49 14.17 4.49 -31.33
CA LEU A 49 13.43 5.74 -31.47
C LEU A 49 12.65 6.13 -30.20
N ALA A 50 12.60 5.26 -29.18
CA ALA A 50 11.94 5.55 -27.92
C ALA A 50 12.78 6.51 -27.07
N LEU A 51 12.10 7.43 -26.36
CA LEU A 51 12.78 8.33 -25.44
C LEU A 51 13.06 7.59 -24.14
N LYS A 52 14.34 7.26 -23.90
CA LYS A 52 14.79 6.62 -22.67
C LYS A 52 14.72 7.56 -21.46
N CYS A 53 14.40 7.02 -20.29
CA CYS A 53 14.52 7.75 -19.03
C CYS A 53 15.99 8.12 -18.77
N ARG A 54 16.27 9.40 -18.46
CA ARG A 54 17.64 9.87 -18.23
C ARG A 54 18.15 9.58 -16.81
N ALA A 55 17.23 9.46 -15.86
CA ALA A 55 17.54 9.19 -14.46
C ALA A 55 17.78 7.70 -14.17
N CYS A 56 17.21 6.79 -14.98
CA CYS A 56 17.46 5.36 -14.83
C CYS A 56 18.94 5.00 -15.06
N PRO A 57 19.49 4.06 -14.26
CA PRO A 57 20.87 3.62 -14.40
C PRO A 57 21.09 2.90 -15.74
N GLN A 58 22.08 3.36 -16.49
CA GLN A 58 22.43 2.88 -17.83
C GLN A 58 23.96 2.76 -17.96
N PRO A 59 24.52 1.56 -17.75
CA PRO A 59 25.95 1.28 -17.89
C PRO A 59 26.48 1.73 -19.26
N GLY A 60 27.66 2.36 -19.26
CA GLY A 60 28.27 2.94 -20.46
C GLY A 60 27.60 4.21 -20.98
N LEU A 61 26.54 4.70 -20.33
CA LEU A 61 25.85 5.95 -20.71
C LEU A 61 25.89 7.01 -19.60
N ASN A 62 25.49 6.66 -18.38
CA ASN A 62 25.34 7.60 -17.27
C ASN A 62 25.81 7.09 -15.91
N LEU A 63 26.48 5.93 -15.89
CA LEU A 63 27.14 5.39 -14.71
C LEU A 63 28.65 5.62 -14.79
N PRO A 64 29.35 5.76 -13.64
CA PRO A 64 30.82 5.74 -13.58
C PRO A 64 31.41 4.48 -14.19
N GLU A 65 32.67 4.50 -14.66
CA GLU A 65 33.30 3.31 -15.26
C GLU A 65 33.45 2.15 -14.26
N ASP A 66 33.65 2.46 -12.98
CA ASP A 66 33.86 1.53 -11.88
C ASP A 66 32.59 1.26 -11.05
N TRP A 67 31.41 1.58 -11.58
CA TRP A 67 30.12 1.44 -10.87
C TRP A 67 29.90 0.04 -10.27
N GLU A 68 30.39 -1.03 -10.92
CA GLU A 68 30.31 -2.42 -10.44
C GLU A 68 31.09 -2.68 -9.13
N GLN A 69 32.11 -1.86 -8.86
CA GLN A 69 32.95 -1.95 -7.66
C GLN A 69 32.34 -1.23 -6.45
N THR A 70 31.20 -0.56 -6.63
CA THR A 70 30.46 0.10 -5.54
C THR A 70 30.20 -0.88 -4.39
N GLU A 71 30.38 -0.42 -3.16
CA GLU A 71 30.15 -1.22 -1.97
C GLU A 71 28.74 -1.80 -1.97
N VAL A 72 28.61 -3.06 -1.55
CA VAL A 72 27.33 -3.80 -1.61
C VAL A 72 26.18 -3.02 -0.97
N VAL A 73 26.45 -2.31 0.12
CA VAL A 73 25.46 -1.51 0.87
C VAL A 73 24.96 -0.27 0.13
N TYR A 74 25.61 0.18 -0.95
CA TYR A 74 25.21 1.36 -1.73
C TYR A 74 24.80 1.05 -3.17
N ARG A 75 25.09 -0.15 -3.67
CA ARG A 75 24.78 -0.54 -5.06
C ARG A 75 23.29 -0.42 -5.41
N PHE A 76 22.39 -0.31 -4.43
CA PHE A 76 20.95 -0.13 -4.67
C PHE A 76 20.66 1.12 -5.51
N ILE A 77 21.52 2.15 -5.48
CA ILE A 77 21.38 3.36 -6.32
C ILE A 77 21.46 3.05 -7.83
N TYR A 78 21.92 1.84 -8.21
CA TYR A 78 21.97 1.36 -9.59
C TYR A 78 20.92 0.29 -9.90
N PHE A 79 19.94 0.08 -9.02
CA PHE A 79 18.78 -0.75 -9.30
C PHE A 79 17.93 -0.16 -10.43
N LEU A 80 17.58 -1.00 -11.42
CA LEU A 80 16.54 -0.64 -12.37
C LEU A 80 15.18 -1.09 -11.83
N PHE A 81 14.27 -0.14 -11.60
CA PHE A 81 12.91 -0.43 -11.16
C PHE A 81 11.92 -0.38 -12.33
N LEU A 82 11.24 -1.49 -12.58
CA LEU A 82 10.24 -1.64 -13.63
C LEU A 82 8.88 -2.01 -13.05
N ALA A 83 7.82 -1.48 -13.64
CA ALA A 83 6.45 -1.90 -13.40
C ALA A 83 5.85 -2.48 -14.67
N GLN A 84 5.07 -3.55 -14.51
CA GLN A 84 4.35 -4.21 -15.59
C GLN A 84 2.85 -4.21 -15.30
N ASP A 85 2.05 -3.97 -16.33
CA ASP A 85 0.60 -4.11 -16.26
C ASP A 85 -0.02 -4.22 -17.67
N ALA A 86 -1.32 -4.55 -17.73
CA ALA A 86 -2.11 -4.68 -18.94
C ALA A 86 -3.37 -3.80 -18.94
N ASN A 87 -3.45 -2.89 -19.90
CA ASN A 87 -4.63 -2.05 -20.11
C ASN A 87 -5.60 -2.65 -21.15
N CYS A 88 -6.72 -3.19 -20.65
CA CYS A 88 -7.80 -3.74 -21.48
C CYS A 88 -8.76 -2.67 -22.08
N ARG A 89 -8.68 -1.41 -21.65
CA ARG A 89 -9.49 -0.31 -22.24
C ARG A 89 -9.02 0.03 -23.65
N LEU A 90 -7.73 -0.08 -23.93
CA LEU A 90 -7.10 0.16 -25.24
C LEU A 90 -7.36 -0.97 -26.28
N SER A 91 -8.56 -1.57 -26.23
CA SER A 91 -9.03 -2.54 -27.22
C SER A 91 -9.19 -1.94 -28.62
N ASN A 92 -9.06 -2.77 -29.66
CA ASN A 92 -9.20 -2.33 -31.05
C ASN A 92 -10.00 -3.32 -31.89
N ARG A 93 -10.95 -2.81 -32.67
CA ARG A 93 -11.84 -3.61 -33.51
C ARG A 93 -11.14 -4.04 -34.80
N SER A 94 -11.49 -5.24 -35.28
CA SER A 94 -10.95 -5.77 -36.53
C SER A 94 -11.67 -5.17 -37.76
N VAL A 95 -11.38 -3.89 -38.05
CA VAL A 95 -12.01 -3.12 -39.15
C VAL A 95 -11.13 -2.96 -40.40
N SER A 96 -9.87 -3.44 -40.35
CA SER A 96 -8.87 -3.31 -41.42
C SER A 96 -7.84 -4.46 -41.32
N SER A 97 -6.85 -4.51 -42.20
CA SER A 97 -5.75 -5.49 -42.20
C SER A 97 -4.38 -4.80 -42.29
N GLU A 98 -3.31 -5.53 -41.98
CA GLU A 98 -1.93 -5.03 -42.12
C GLU A 98 -1.50 -4.89 -43.58
N ALA A 99 -2.08 -5.67 -44.49
CA ALA A 99 -1.87 -5.50 -45.92
C ALA A 99 -2.37 -4.13 -46.42
N THR A 100 -3.47 -3.64 -45.82
CA THR A 100 -4.09 -2.36 -46.19
C THR A 100 -3.58 -1.17 -45.37
N ASP A 101 -3.09 -1.41 -44.15
CA ASP A 101 -2.62 -0.40 -43.21
C ASP A 101 -1.42 -0.96 -42.41
N PRO A 102 -0.23 -1.04 -43.03
CA PRO A 102 0.94 -1.70 -42.44
C PRO A 102 1.57 -0.86 -41.33
N ILE A 103 2.20 -1.54 -40.37
CA ILE A 103 2.93 -0.89 -39.28
C ILE A 103 4.19 -0.22 -39.83
N LEU A 104 4.29 1.09 -39.65
CA LEU A 104 5.42 1.88 -40.10
C LEU A 104 6.50 1.98 -39.01
N GLY A 105 7.55 1.17 -39.16
CA GLY A 105 8.66 1.12 -38.21
C GLY A 105 8.43 0.13 -37.06
N ASP A 106 8.02 -1.08 -37.43
CA ASP A 106 7.80 -2.20 -36.50
C ASP A 106 9.03 -2.42 -35.59
N GLY A 107 8.79 -2.48 -34.28
CA GLY A 107 9.82 -2.67 -33.26
C GLY A 107 10.79 -1.49 -33.06
N MET A 108 10.65 -0.36 -33.76
CA MET A 108 11.64 0.72 -33.69
C MET A 108 11.46 1.67 -32.49
N GLY A 109 10.33 1.60 -31.78
CA GLY A 109 9.96 2.52 -30.70
C GLY A 109 9.50 1.81 -29.43
N TYR A 110 8.30 2.13 -28.96
CA TYR A 110 7.75 1.58 -27.71
C TYR A 110 7.18 0.17 -27.87
N PHE A 111 6.61 -0.14 -29.04
CA PHE A 111 6.14 -1.50 -29.31
C PHE A 111 7.30 -2.45 -29.58
N CYS A 112 7.18 -3.68 -29.06
CA CYS A 112 8.06 -4.77 -29.44
C CYS A 112 7.88 -5.11 -30.93
N LYS A 113 8.90 -5.71 -31.52
CA LYS A 113 8.84 -6.13 -32.92
C LYS A 113 7.77 -7.21 -33.09
N CYS A 114 6.86 -6.99 -34.03
CA CYS A 114 5.71 -7.86 -34.24
C CYS A 114 6.01 -9.00 -35.22
N GLU A 115 6.74 -8.71 -36.31
CA GLU A 115 6.92 -9.61 -37.44
C GLU A 115 8.33 -10.24 -37.53
N GLY A 116 8.36 -11.57 -37.49
CA GLY A 116 9.55 -12.42 -37.63
C GLY A 116 9.39 -13.77 -36.91
N GLU A 117 10.33 -14.69 -37.13
CA GLU A 117 10.26 -16.07 -36.61
C GLU A 117 10.35 -16.14 -35.07
N ASP A 118 11.14 -15.24 -34.48
CA ASP A 118 11.38 -15.13 -33.04
C ASP A 118 10.70 -13.89 -32.40
N ASP A 119 9.87 -13.18 -33.17
CA ASP A 119 9.24 -11.94 -32.75
C ASP A 119 7.86 -12.17 -32.09
N TYR A 120 7.23 -11.08 -31.64
CA TYR A 120 6.12 -11.15 -30.68
C TYR A 120 4.95 -12.01 -31.16
N LYS A 121 4.48 -11.84 -32.40
CA LYS A 121 3.32 -12.61 -32.89
C LYS A 121 3.62 -14.10 -33.02
N ALA A 122 4.82 -14.45 -33.49
CA ALA A 122 5.24 -15.84 -33.61
C ALA A 122 5.39 -16.50 -32.22
N HIS A 123 5.93 -15.76 -31.24
CA HIS A 123 5.97 -16.22 -29.84
C HIS A 123 4.57 -16.48 -29.30
N ILE A 124 3.65 -15.53 -29.46
CA ILE A 124 2.27 -15.68 -28.96
C ILE A 124 1.54 -16.85 -29.62
N ALA A 125 1.74 -17.07 -30.93
CA ALA A 125 1.12 -18.17 -31.66
C ALA A 125 1.51 -19.55 -31.10
N LYS A 126 2.71 -19.69 -30.51
CA LYS A 126 3.18 -20.92 -29.85
C LYS A 126 2.47 -21.21 -28.52
N HIS A 127 1.81 -20.21 -27.90
CA HIS A 127 1.28 -20.28 -26.53
C HIS A 127 -0.26 -20.17 -26.45
N VAL A 128 -0.97 -20.47 -27.54
CA VAL A 128 -2.45 -20.33 -27.62
C VAL A 128 -3.20 -21.22 -26.62
N ASN A 129 -2.65 -22.39 -26.25
CA ASN A 129 -3.34 -23.39 -25.42
C ASN A 129 -3.00 -23.32 -23.92
N ASN A 130 -2.16 -22.39 -23.49
CA ASN A 130 -1.76 -22.29 -22.10
C ASN A 130 -2.91 -21.70 -21.27
N LYS A 131 -3.52 -22.51 -20.41
CA LYS A 131 -4.50 -22.05 -19.42
C LYS A 131 -3.76 -21.69 -18.14
N GLU A 132 -3.84 -20.44 -17.75
CA GLU A 132 -3.28 -19.93 -16.50
C GLU A 132 -4.42 -19.76 -15.50
N ILE A 133 -4.27 -20.33 -14.30
CA ILE A 133 -5.24 -20.24 -13.21
C ILE A 133 -4.59 -19.41 -12.11
N SER A 134 -5.27 -18.34 -11.69
CA SER A 134 -4.83 -17.56 -10.53
C SER A 134 -5.30 -18.21 -9.23
N ASN A 135 -4.40 -18.32 -8.25
CA ASN A 135 -4.65 -18.91 -6.94
C ASN A 135 -4.88 -17.86 -5.82
N CYS A 136 -4.79 -16.57 -6.15
CA CYS A 136 -5.17 -15.46 -5.27
C CYS A 136 -6.61 -15.02 -5.59
N SER A 137 -7.51 -15.15 -4.61
CA SER A 137 -8.97 -15.02 -4.75
C SER A 137 -9.43 -13.69 -5.34
N GLY A 138 -8.74 -12.58 -5.06
CA GLY A 138 -9.10 -11.25 -5.56
C GLY A 138 -8.97 -11.07 -7.09
N PHE A 139 -8.02 -11.76 -7.73
CA PHE A 139 -7.71 -11.57 -9.16
C PHE A 139 -8.46 -12.53 -10.09
N GLN A 140 -9.05 -13.59 -9.55
CA GLN A 140 -9.76 -14.60 -10.33
C GLN A 140 -11.02 -14.03 -11.02
N ALA A 141 -11.71 -13.10 -10.36
CA ALA A 141 -12.89 -12.44 -10.91
C ALA A 141 -12.56 -11.52 -12.10
N MET A 142 -11.46 -10.76 -12.03
CA MET A 142 -11.01 -9.87 -13.11
C MET A 142 -10.60 -10.64 -14.37
N PHE A 143 -9.87 -11.76 -14.20
CA PHE A 143 -9.44 -12.61 -15.31
C PHE A 143 -10.64 -13.18 -16.09
N MET A 144 -11.70 -13.60 -15.38
CA MET A 144 -12.93 -14.10 -15.97
C MET A 144 -13.75 -13.01 -16.68
N ALA A 145 -13.70 -11.76 -16.23
CA ALA A 145 -14.40 -10.64 -16.86
C ALA A 145 -13.74 -10.24 -18.19
N ASN A 146 -12.40 -10.16 -18.22
CA ASN A 146 -11.63 -9.75 -19.40
C ASN A 146 -11.70 -10.76 -20.56
N SER A 147 -11.95 -12.04 -20.26
CA SER A 147 -12.02 -13.11 -21.26
C SER A 147 -13.35 -13.19 -22.04
N LYS A 148 -14.43 -12.52 -21.59
CA LYS A 148 -15.80 -12.73 -22.12
C LYS A 148 -16.18 -11.85 -23.33
N ARG A 149 -15.37 -10.86 -23.74
CA ARG A 149 -15.73 -9.86 -24.78
C ARG A 149 -14.72 -9.76 -25.95
N VAL A 150 -14.29 -10.89 -26.50
CA VAL A 150 -13.18 -10.93 -27.49
C VAL A 150 -13.67 -10.88 -28.96
N LYS A 151 -14.91 -11.31 -29.24
CA LYS A 151 -15.40 -11.46 -30.62
C LYS A 151 -15.47 -10.11 -31.35
N GLY A 152 -14.80 -10.02 -32.50
CA GLY A 152 -14.76 -8.81 -33.34
C GLY A 152 -13.62 -7.83 -32.99
N LEU A 153 -12.78 -8.16 -31.99
CA LEU A 153 -11.58 -7.41 -31.66
C LEU A 153 -10.35 -8.01 -32.34
N ARG A 154 -9.44 -7.15 -32.80
CA ARG A 154 -8.09 -7.53 -33.21
C ARG A 154 -7.19 -7.69 -31.98
N THR A 155 -7.33 -6.77 -31.04
CA THR A 155 -6.65 -6.79 -29.74
C THR A 155 -7.64 -6.41 -28.64
N THR A 156 -7.54 -7.10 -27.51
CA THR A 156 -8.34 -6.84 -26.31
C THR A 156 -7.74 -5.76 -25.42
N GLY A 157 -6.49 -5.33 -25.68
CA GLY A 157 -5.78 -4.38 -24.84
C GLY A 157 -4.30 -4.27 -25.18
N ILE A 158 -3.52 -3.65 -24.30
CA ILE A 158 -2.06 -3.52 -24.46
C ILE A 158 -1.40 -3.89 -23.14
N GLY A 159 -0.38 -4.75 -23.18
CA GLY A 159 0.56 -4.92 -22.08
C GLY A 159 1.68 -3.88 -22.18
N GLY A 160 2.16 -3.37 -21.05
CA GLY A 160 3.17 -2.34 -20.98
C GLY A 160 4.21 -2.57 -19.89
N VAL A 161 5.42 -2.05 -20.12
CA VAL A 161 6.51 -1.98 -19.14
C VAL A 161 6.97 -0.53 -19.02
N THR A 162 7.04 -0.02 -17.80
CA THR A 162 7.49 1.34 -17.49
C THR A 162 8.59 1.32 -16.45
N CYS A 163 9.42 2.36 -16.41
CA CYS A 163 10.18 2.68 -15.21
C CYS A 163 9.20 3.08 -14.11
N SER A 164 9.26 2.42 -12.96
CA SER A 164 8.31 2.65 -11.86
C SER A 164 8.68 3.82 -10.93
N ARG A 165 9.89 4.38 -11.08
CA ARG A 165 10.33 5.57 -10.32
C ARG A 165 10.04 6.88 -11.06
N HIS A 166 10.14 6.89 -12.38
CA HIS A 166 10.02 8.10 -13.20
C HIS A 166 8.77 8.15 -14.10
N ASN A 167 7.96 7.07 -14.09
CA ASN A 167 6.74 6.94 -14.89
C ASN A 167 6.96 7.10 -16.40
N MET A 168 8.04 6.52 -16.92
CA MET A 168 8.39 6.56 -18.34
C MET A 168 8.32 5.18 -18.98
N TRP A 169 7.62 5.07 -20.11
CA TRP A 169 7.50 3.84 -20.88
C TRP A 169 8.85 3.36 -21.39
N HIS A 170 9.11 2.05 -21.29
CA HIS A 170 10.31 1.45 -21.84
C HIS A 170 10.21 1.25 -23.35
N ALA A 171 11.37 1.35 -24.01
CA ALA A 171 11.54 0.95 -25.39
C ALA A 171 11.20 -0.55 -25.53
N ASN A 172 10.46 -0.91 -26.59
CA ASN A 172 9.96 -2.27 -26.82
C ASN A 172 9.14 -2.91 -25.66
N GLY A 173 8.71 -2.12 -24.68
CA GLY A 173 7.94 -2.59 -23.54
C GLY A 173 6.44 -2.75 -23.80
N MET A 174 5.95 -2.44 -25.01
CA MET A 174 4.52 -2.49 -25.36
C MET A 174 4.19 -3.65 -26.31
N GLY A 175 3.02 -4.27 -26.13
CA GLY A 175 2.49 -5.26 -27.06
C GLY A 175 1.00 -5.46 -26.98
N ASP A 176 0.39 -5.78 -28.13
CA ASP A 176 -1.04 -6.03 -28.23
C ASP A 176 -1.45 -7.35 -27.57
N LEU A 177 -2.55 -7.34 -26.84
CA LEU A 177 -3.13 -8.52 -26.18
C LEU A 177 -4.17 -9.20 -27.07
N GLN A 178 -4.04 -10.50 -27.29
CA GLN A 178 -4.93 -11.24 -28.19
C GLN A 178 -6.24 -11.65 -27.48
N VAL A 179 -6.14 -12.16 -26.26
CA VAL A 179 -7.26 -12.68 -25.46
C VAL A 179 -7.01 -12.34 -24.00
N GLY A 180 -7.07 -11.04 -23.69
CA GLY A 180 -6.65 -10.52 -22.39
C GLY A 180 -5.16 -10.70 -22.13
N GLU A 181 -4.78 -10.40 -20.90
CA GLU A 181 -3.42 -10.57 -20.40
C GLU A 181 -3.10 -12.05 -20.14
N ARG A 182 -1.88 -12.47 -20.51
CA ARG A 182 -1.33 -13.81 -20.25
C ARG A 182 0.16 -13.69 -19.94
N TYR A 183 0.73 -14.66 -19.23
CA TYR A 183 2.17 -14.62 -18.90
C TYR A 183 3.06 -14.65 -20.14
N CYS A 184 2.66 -15.29 -21.24
CA CYS A 184 3.43 -15.21 -22.49
C CYS A 184 3.52 -13.78 -23.04
N ASN A 185 2.44 -12.98 -22.91
CA ASN A 185 2.44 -11.58 -23.30
C ASN A 185 3.40 -10.79 -22.40
N ILE A 186 3.20 -10.84 -21.07
CA ILE A 186 3.97 -10.03 -20.11
C ILE A 186 5.45 -10.43 -20.04
N ASN A 187 5.76 -11.72 -20.16
CA ASN A 187 7.13 -12.23 -20.17
C ASN A 187 7.91 -11.73 -21.39
N PHE A 188 7.30 -11.79 -22.59
CA PHE A 188 7.95 -11.28 -23.79
C PHE A 188 8.25 -9.78 -23.66
N LEU A 189 7.27 -9.00 -23.18
CA LEU A 189 7.41 -7.55 -23.02
C LEU A 189 8.47 -7.17 -21.98
N LEU A 190 8.54 -7.89 -20.86
CA LEU A 190 9.60 -7.69 -19.87
C LEU A 190 10.97 -7.85 -20.51
N LEU A 191 11.19 -9.00 -21.16
CA LEU A 191 12.48 -9.38 -21.72
C LEU A 191 12.88 -8.44 -22.87
N SER A 192 11.93 -8.08 -23.74
CA SER A 192 12.15 -7.06 -24.78
C SER A 192 12.54 -5.70 -24.22
N ALA A 193 11.98 -5.31 -23.05
CA ALA A 193 12.30 -4.02 -22.43
C ALA A 193 13.68 -3.97 -21.78
N VAL A 194 14.23 -5.11 -21.31
CA VAL A 194 15.47 -5.14 -20.52
C VAL A 194 16.69 -5.74 -21.23
N ILE A 195 16.49 -6.48 -22.33
CA ILE A 195 17.57 -7.14 -23.07
C ILE A 195 18.73 -6.22 -23.48
N ALA A 196 18.43 -4.96 -23.78
CA ALA A 196 19.43 -3.99 -24.22
C ALA A 196 20.26 -3.41 -23.07
N PHE A 197 20.02 -3.84 -21.81
CA PHE A 197 20.67 -3.30 -20.63
C PHE A 197 21.63 -4.32 -20.01
N GLN A 198 22.85 -3.88 -19.69
CA GLN A 198 23.84 -4.65 -18.93
C GLN A 198 23.63 -4.43 -17.42
N LEU A 199 22.46 -4.79 -16.89
CA LEU A 199 22.12 -4.49 -15.51
C LEU A 199 22.90 -5.38 -14.54
N LEU A 200 23.18 -4.88 -13.34
CA LEU A 200 23.54 -5.74 -12.22
C LEU A 200 22.29 -6.27 -11.52
N TRP A 201 21.26 -5.43 -11.39
CA TRP A 201 20.12 -5.68 -10.52
C TRP A 201 18.81 -5.12 -11.10
N LEU A 202 17.74 -5.90 -10.98
CA LEU A 202 16.43 -5.61 -11.57
C LEU A 202 15.33 -5.80 -10.53
N ILE A 203 14.50 -4.77 -10.34
CA ILE A 203 13.33 -4.83 -9.47
C ILE A 203 12.10 -4.77 -10.37
N VAL A 204 11.22 -5.77 -10.27
CA VAL A 204 10.01 -5.86 -11.10
C VAL A 204 8.79 -5.84 -10.21
N SER A 205 7.94 -4.82 -10.40
CA SER A 205 6.60 -4.77 -9.84
C SER A 205 5.55 -5.27 -10.81
N TYR A 206 4.62 -6.08 -10.28
CA TYR A 206 3.47 -6.58 -11.01
C TYR A 206 2.40 -7.05 -10.02
N ASP A 207 1.14 -6.79 -10.29
CA ASP A 207 0.00 -7.13 -9.42
C ASP A 207 0.05 -8.58 -8.95
N ILE A 208 0.20 -9.51 -9.90
CA ILE A 208 0.23 -10.94 -9.59
C ILE A 208 1.64 -11.51 -9.59
N VAL A 209 2.66 -10.70 -9.23
CA VAL A 209 4.06 -11.11 -9.26
C VAL A 209 4.33 -12.36 -8.41
N CYS A 210 3.62 -12.49 -7.28
CA CYS A 210 3.77 -13.62 -6.35
C CYS A 210 3.48 -14.99 -7.00
N GLN A 211 2.67 -15.01 -8.07
CA GLN A 211 2.38 -16.20 -8.86
C GLN A 211 3.24 -16.25 -10.11
N TYR A 212 3.40 -15.10 -10.77
CA TYR A 212 4.19 -14.97 -11.99
C TYR A 212 5.64 -15.38 -11.79
N ALA A 213 6.31 -14.91 -10.72
CA ALA A 213 7.74 -15.09 -10.48
C ALA A 213 8.15 -16.56 -10.31
N ILE A 214 7.25 -17.42 -9.79
CA ILE A 214 7.52 -18.84 -9.47
C ILE A 214 8.13 -19.58 -10.66
N ASN A 215 7.53 -19.41 -11.84
CA ASN A 215 7.96 -20.10 -13.06
C ASN A 215 8.66 -19.16 -14.05
N PHE A 216 9.07 -17.96 -13.63
CA PHE A 216 9.68 -16.98 -14.52
C PHE A 216 10.94 -17.51 -15.20
N TRP A 217 11.87 -18.10 -14.43
CA TRP A 217 13.13 -18.61 -14.97
C TRP A 217 12.93 -19.75 -15.97
N ALA A 218 12.01 -20.67 -15.68
CA ALA A 218 11.64 -21.73 -16.61
C ALA A 218 11.05 -21.17 -17.92
N ARG A 219 10.20 -20.15 -17.84
CA ARG A 219 9.67 -19.46 -19.03
C ARG A 219 10.76 -18.70 -19.79
N MET A 220 11.67 -18.04 -19.08
CA MET A 220 12.79 -17.30 -19.68
C MET A 220 13.74 -18.24 -20.43
N SER A 221 14.10 -19.39 -19.86
CA SER A 221 14.96 -20.37 -20.55
C SER A 221 14.33 -20.99 -21.80
N ALA A 222 13.00 -20.93 -21.95
CA ALA A 222 12.29 -21.36 -23.16
C ALA A 222 12.22 -20.27 -24.25
N MET A 223 12.68 -19.04 -23.96
CA MET A 223 12.77 -17.95 -24.93
C MET A 223 13.97 -18.14 -25.87
N PRO A 224 13.96 -17.51 -27.06
CA PRO A 224 15.14 -17.45 -27.92
C PRO A 224 16.37 -16.98 -27.14
N GLU A 225 17.54 -17.56 -27.42
CA GLU A 225 18.79 -17.25 -26.70
C GLU A 225 19.09 -15.75 -26.70
N SER A 226 18.75 -15.07 -27.80
CA SER A 226 18.86 -13.62 -27.91
C SER A 226 18.11 -12.90 -26.79
N MET A 227 16.92 -13.37 -26.40
CA MET A 227 16.00 -12.82 -25.39
C MET A 227 16.29 -13.22 -23.93
N GLN A 228 17.27 -14.08 -23.69
CA GLN A 228 17.55 -14.60 -22.35
C GLN A 228 18.40 -13.62 -21.53
N LEU A 229 17.98 -13.35 -20.29
CA LEU A 229 18.70 -12.43 -19.41
C LEU A 229 20.00 -13.08 -18.93
N LYS A 230 21.10 -12.34 -19.05
CA LYS A 230 22.41 -12.70 -18.48
C LYS A 230 22.54 -12.20 -17.03
N LEU A 231 21.45 -12.31 -16.26
CA LEU A 231 21.38 -11.90 -14.86
C LEU A 231 21.39 -13.14 -13.96
N VAL A 232 22.06 -13.03 -12.81
CA VAL A 232 21.98 -14.05 -11.76
C VAL A 232 20.55 -14.01 -11.16
N PRO A 233 19.89 -15.14 -10.91
CA PRO A 233 18.53 -15.11 -10.37
C PRO A 233 18.33 -14.32 -9.07
N SER A 234 19.33 -14.34 -8.18
CA SER A 234 19.36 -13.54 -6.95
C SER A 234 19.42 -12.03 -7.18
N ASN A 235 19.66 -11.59 -8.40
CA ASN A 235 19.75 -10.19 -8.77
C ASN A 235 18.43 -9.63 -9.32
N VAL A 236 17.36 -10.44 -9.36
CA VAL A 236 16.02 -10.01 -9.77
C VAL A 236 15.07 -10.12 -8.60
N TRP A 237 14.54 -8.99 -8.14
CA TRP A 237 13.59 -8.97 -7.02
C TRP A 237 12.18 -8.64 -7.51
N TRP A 238 11.23 -9.32 -6.90
CA TRP A 238 9.83 -9.31 -7.30
C TRP A 238 9.01 -8.62 -6.23
N LYS A 239 8.22 -7.63 -6.62
CA LYS A 239 7.40 -6.86 -5.68
C LYS A 239 5.97 -6.67 -6.20
N VAL A 240 5.02 -6.58 -5.29
CA VAL A 240 3.65 -6.19 -5.64
C VAL A 240 3.55 -4.67 -5.41
N PRO A 241 2.97 -3.90 -6.33
CA PRO A 241 2.69 -2.48 -6.09
C PRO A 241 1.94 -2.29 -4.76
N ASN A 242 2.30 -1.27 -3.99
CA ASN A 242 1.83 -1.11 -2.61
C ASN A 242 0.30 -1.05 -2.46
N PHE A 243 -0.42 -0.44 -3.41
CA PHE A 243 -1.87 -0.37 -3.45
C PHE A 243 -2.52 -1.72 -3.78
N HIS A 244 -1.84 -2.54 -4.58
CA HIS A 244 -2.30 -3.86 -5.00
C HIS A 244 -1.92 -4.97 -4.03
N LEU A 245 -1.07 -4.71 -3.04
CA LEU A 245 -0.62 -5.70 -2.05
C LEU A 245 -1.69 -6.13 -1.03
N PRO A 246 -2.53 -5.25 -0.44
CA PRO A 246 -3.49 -5.64 0.60
C PRO A 246 -4.47 -6.76 0.21
N PRO A 247 -5.00 -6.82 -1.04
CA PRO A 247 -5.83 -7.93 -1.51
C PRO A 247 -5.13 -9.30 -1.59
N HIS A 248 -3.81 -9.37 -1.43
CA HIS A 248 -3.08 -10.65 -1.43
C HIS A 248 -3.24 -11.39 -0.10
N LYS A 249 -2.90 -12.69 -0.12
CA LYS A 249 -2.88 -13.52 1.08
C LYS A 249 -1.77 -13.04 2.05
N PRO A 250 -1.92 -13.22 3.38
CA PRO A 250 -0.95 -12.76 4.37
C PRO A 250 0.52 -13.16 4.11
N PRO A 251 0.85 -14.37 3.60
CA PRO A 251 2.22 -14.72 3.26
C PRO A 251 2.86 -13.86 2.16
N CYS A 252 2.06 -13.10 1.40
CA CYS A 252 2.58 -12.18 0.39
C CYS A 252 2.96 -10.80 0.96
N HIS A 253 2.38 -10.40 2.09
CA HIS A 253 2.45 -9.02 2.59
C HIS A 253 3.85 -8.59 2.99
N SER A 254 4.68 -9.51 3.49
CA SER A 254 6.07 -9.17 3.82
C SER A 254 7.02 -9.34 2.64
N PRO A 255 7.10 -10.51 1.97
CA PRO A 255 8.09 -10.73 0.92
C PRO A 255 7.99 -9.79 -0.28
N TYR A 256 6.76 -9.44 -0.67
CA TYR A 256 6.51 -8.68 -1.88
C TYR A 256 6.30 -7.17 -1.64
N SER A 257 6.39 -6.68 -0.40
CA SER A 257 6.26 -5.26 -0.11
C SER A 257 7.53 -4.48 -0.48
N PHE A 258 7.34 -3.31 -1.09
CA PHE A 258 8.42 -2.32 -1.24
C PHE A 258 8.80 -1.70 0.10
N HIS A 259 7.87 -1.57 1.04
CA HIS A 259 8.12 -0.94 2.35
C HIS A 259 9.13 -1.68 3.23
N TRP A 260 9.37 -2.96 2.93
CA TRP A 260 10.31 -3.80 3.69
C TRP A 260 11.50 -4.22 2.83
N MET A 261 11.65 -3.66 1.62
CA MET A 261 12.69 -4.02 0.69
C MET A 261 13.90 -3.10 0.85
N TRP A 262 15.04 -3.64 1.26
CA TRP A 262 16.29 -2.88 1.27
C TRP A 262 16.58 -2.25 -0.11
N GLY A 263 16.97 -0.98 -0.10
CA GLY A 263 17.32 -0.24 -1.31
C GLY A 263 16.12 0.18 -2.16
N ALA A 264 14.87 -0.04 -1.72
CA ALA A 264 13.69 0.46 -2.41
C ALA A 264 13.47 1.98 -2.25
N GLY A 265 14.06 2.59 -1.21
CA GLY A 265 13.74 3.96 -0.84
C GLY A 265 12.24 4.14 -0.61
N MET A 266 11.66 5.20 -1.18
CA MET A 266 10.23 5.50 -1.10
C MET A 266 9.46 5.05 -2.36
N THR A 267 9.99 4.09 -3.11
CA THR A 267 9.33 3.55 -4.32
C THR A 267 8.07 2.78 -3.96
N MET A 268 6.98 2.97 -4.72
CA MET A 268 5.71 2.27 -4.50
C MET A 268 5.36 1.24 -5.59
N GLY A 269 5.97 1.33 -6.77
CA GLY A 269 5.70 0.40 -7.87
C GLY A 269 4.43 0.68 -8.69
N GLU A 270 3.70 1.76 -8.40
CA GLU A 270 2.37 2.11 -8.97
C GLU A 270 2.40 2.89 -10.30
N GLY A 271 3.59 3.25 -10.79
CA GLY A 271 3.73 4.21 -11.90
C GLY A 271 3.05 3.81 -13.21
N VAL A 272 2.79 2.52 -13.41
CA VAL A 272 2.18 2.00 -14.65
C VAL A 272 0.71 2.38 -14.78
N GLU A 273 -0.04 2.38 -13.69
CA GLU A 273 -1.46 2.75 -13.67
C GLU A 273 -1.66 4.24 -13.96
N GLN A 274 -0.77 5.08 -13.44
CA GLN A 274 -0.76 6.52 -13.73
C GLN A 274 -0.53 6.78 -15.23
N ASN A 275 0.36 6.03 -15.87
CA ASN A 275 0.57 6.14 -17.31
C ASN A 275 -0.63 5.64 -18.12
N TRP A 276 -1.36 4.63 -17.62
CA TRP A 276 -2.61 4.19 -18.25
C TRP A 276 -3.70 5.23 -18.16
N SER A 277 -3.85 5.92 -17.02
CA SER A 277 -4.78 7.04 -16.88
C SER A 277 -4.59 8.07 -18.00
N PHE A 278 -3.35 8.50 -18.24
CA PHE A 278 -3.02 9.42 -19.34
C PHE A 278 -3.39 8.86 -20.72
N SER A 279 -2.94 7.64 -21.03
CA SER A 279 -3.15 7.05 -22.36
C SER A 279 -4.60 6.61 -22.63
N ASN A 280 -5.44 6.49 -21.60
CA ASN A 280 -6.85 6.16 -21.74
C ASN A 280 -7.64 7.21 -22.54
N GLY A 281 -7.18 8.47 -22.59
CA GLY A 281 -7.74 9.49 -23.48
C GLY A 281 -7.70 9.10 -24.97
N ALA A 282 -6.81 8.17 -25.36
CA ALA A 282 -6.68 7.67 -26.73
C ALA A 282 -7.65 6.53 -27.08
N VAL A 283 -8.39 5.98 -26.10
CA VAL A 283 -9.19 4.76 -26.30
C VAL A 283 -10.22 4.94 -27.42
N ALA A 284 -11.03 6.00 -27.37
CA ALA A 284 -12.10 6.21 -28.33
C ALA A 284 -11.58 6.37 -29.77
N SER A 285 -10.50 7.12 -29.95
CA SER A 285 -9.95 7.44 -31.27
C SER A 285 -9.22 6.24 -31.88
N THR A 286 -8.51 5.44 -31.08
CA THR A 286 -7.72 4.29 -31.56
C THR A 286 -8.54 3.01 -31.74
N ARG A 287 -9.73 2.93 -31.14
CA ARG A 287 -10.57 1.71 -31.16
C ARG A 287 -11.01 1.26 -32.57
N LEU A 288 -11.17 2.20 -33.50
CA LEU A 288 -11.59 1.94 -34.89
C LEU A 288 -10.47 2.17 -35.92
N MET A 289 -9.24 2.39 -35.47
CA MET A 289 -8.10 2.54 -36.37
C MET A 289 -7.66 1.18 -36.93
N GLY A 290 -7.09 1.19 -38.14
CA GLY A 290 -6.35 0.04 -38.66
C GLY A 290 -5.06 -0.20 -37.85
N PRO A 291 -4.39 -1.35 -38.06
CA PRO A 291 -3.29 -1.79 -37.19
C PRO A 291 -2.10 -0.83 -37.27
N GLY A 292 -1.64 -0.48 -38.48
CA GLY A 292 -0.55 0.48 -38.67
C GLY A 292 -0.87 1.88 -38.16
N SER A 293 -2.08 2.37 -38.45
CA SER A 293 -2.58 3.65 -37.96
C SER A 293 -2.57 3.73 -36.44
N ARG A 294 -3.11 2.69 -35.78
CA ARG A 294 -3.22 2.63 -34.32
C ARG A 294 -1.83 2.62 -33.67
N HIS A 295 -0.93 1.77 -34.15
CA HIS A 295 0.44 1.70 -33.62
C HIS A 295 1.14 3.04 -33.78
N ALA A 296 1.04 3.68 -34.96
CA ALA A 296 1.66 4.99 -35.18
C ALA A 296 1.11 6.07 -34.24
N THR A 297 -0.21 6.10 -33.99
CA THR A 297 -0.82 7.03 -33.04
C THR A 297 -0.37 6.76 -31.61
N LEU A 298 -0.38 5.51 -31.16
CA LEU A 298 0.00 5.15 -29.79
C LEU A 298 1.49 5.39 -29.53
N GLU A 299 2.36 5.08 -30.50
CA GLU A 299 3.79 5.40 -30.44
C GLU A 299 4.05 6.90 -30.23
N ASP A 300 3.29 7.77 -30.88
CA ASP A 300 3.46 9.22 -30.72
C ASP A 300 2.90 9.70 -29.37
N ILE A 301 1.80 9.10 -28.88
CA ILE A 301 1.23 9.39 -27.54
C ILE A 301 2.19 8.97 -26.43
N PHE A 302 2.73 7.76 -26.47
CA PHE A 302 3.73 7.29 -25.51
C PHE A 302 5.03 8.10 -25.63
N GLY A 303 5.40 8.50 -26.86
CA GLY A 303 6.51 9.41 -27.13
C GLY A 303 6.36 10.77 -26.49
N PHE A 304 5.16 11.36 -26.59
CA PHE A 304 4.81 12.62 -25.97
C PHE A 304 4.78 12.50 -24.44
N HIS A 305 4.15 11.45 -23.90
CA HIS A 305 4.15 11.16 -22.46
C HIS A 305 5.57 11.13 -21.90
N ASN A 306 6.48 10.36 -22.50
CA ASN A 306 7.86 10.31 -22.05
C ASN A 306 8.59 11.66 -22.17
N TYR A 307 8.28 12.46 -23.19
CA TYR A 307 8.86 13.80 -23.34
C TYR A 307 8.37 14.75 -22.24
N ASP A 308 7.08 14.74 -21.97
CA ASP A 308 6.47 15.52 -20.89
C ASP A 308 7.04 15.12 -19.52
N ARG A 309 7.06 13.81 -19.22
CA ARG A 309 7.66 13.27 -17.99
C ARG A 309 9.12 13.65 -17.84
N LEU A 310 9.90 13.67 -18.93
CA LEU A 310 11.29 14.10 -18.89
C LEU A 310 11.42 15.58 -18.47
N LEU A 311 10.54 16.46 -18.97
CA LEU A 311 10.52 17.88 -18.60
C LEU A 311 10.08 18.08 -17.15
N VAL A 312 9.00 17.41 -16.73
CA VAL A 312 8.50 17.45 -15.35
C VAL A 312 9.55 16.94 -14.38
N MET A 313 10.28 15.88 -14.75
CA MET A 313 11.34 15.29 -13.93
C MET A 313 12.40 16.31 -13.51
N TYR A 314 12.71 17.29 -14.38
CA TYR A 314 13.69 18.33 -14.09
C TYR A 314 13.30 19.24 -12.91
N CYS A 315 12.00 19.37 -12.65
CA CYS A 315 11.45 20.16 -11.56
C CYS A 315 11.10 19.29 -10.34
N ILE A 316 10.66 18.05 -10.55
CA ILE A 316 10.15 17.21 -9.47
C ILE A 316 11.25 16.56 -8.62
N LEU A 317 12.39 16.15 -9.23
CA LEU A 317 13.50 15.51 -8.51
C LEU A 317 14.03 16.38 -7.36
N PRO A 318 14.37 17.68 -7.56
CA PRO A 318 14.83 18.52 -6.44
C PRO A 318 13.73 18.78 -5.39
N LYS A 319 12.45 18.85 -5.78
CA LYS A 319 11.32 18.97 -4.84
C LYS A 319 11.20 17.72 -3.98
N GLN A 320 11.24 16.53 -4.59
CA GLN A 320 11.23 15.25 -3.90
C GLN A 320 12.44 15.12 -2.97
N LEU A 321 13.62 15.55 -3.40
CA LEU A 321 14.84 15.50 -2.58
C LEU A 321 14.68 16.38 -1.33
N ALA A 322 14.20 17.61 -1.48
CA ALA A 322 13.92 18.51 -0.37
C ALA A 322 12.89 17.94 0.62
N VAL A 323 11.81 17.35 0.11
CA VAL A 323 10.78 16.71 0.95
C VAL A 323 11.36 15.51 1.72
N ASN A 324 12.12 14.64 1.05
CA ASN A 324 12.69 13.45 1.69
C ASN A 324 13.78 13.77 2.71
N ILE A 325 14.60 14.80 2.50
CA ILE A 325 15.53 15.30 3.53
C ILE A 325 14.74 15.75 4.77
N ARG A 326 13.70 16.56 4.58
CA ARG A 326 12.89 17.08 5.69
C ARG A 326 12.19 15.97 6.46
N GLU A 327 11.50 15.08 5.76
CA GLU A 327 10.77 13.98 6.41
C GLU A 327 11.74 12.96 7.02
N GLY A 328 12.89 12.70 6.38
CA GLY A 328 13.97 11.88 6.92
C GLY A 328 14.48 12.38 8.26
N LEU A 329 14.75 13.69 8.39
CA LEU A 329 15.15 14.30 9.67
C LEU A 329 14.10 14.11 10.77
N LYS A 330 12.81 14.28 10.44
CA LYS A 330 11.71 14.08 11.40
C LYS A 330 11.60 12.63 11.83
N HIS A 331 11.65 11.70 10.88
CA HIS A 331 11.53 10.27 11.14
C HIS A 331 12.73 9.74 11.92
N LYS A 332 13.94 10.23 11.63
CA LYS A 332 15.15 9.93 12.39
C LYS A 332 15.04 10.37 13.85
N ALA A 333 14.60 11.60 14.11
CA ALA A 333 14.39 12.09 15.48
C ALA A 333 13.37 11.24 16.26
N VAL A 334 12.30 10.80 15.58
CA VAL A 334 11.30 9.89 16.16
C VAL A 334 11.91 8.51 16.44
N PHE A 335 12.65 7.95 15.49
CA PHE A 335 13.33 6.68 15.64
C PHE A 335 14.35 6.69 16.77
N ASP A 336 15.16 7.74 16.89
CA ASP A 336 16.15 7.91 17.95
C ASP A 336 15.51 8.04 19.34
N THR A 337 14.32 8.65 19.41
CA THR A 337 13.55 8.73 20.66
C THR A 337 12.95 7.38 21.03
N PHE A 338 12.35 6.70 20.05
CA PHE A 338 11.71 5.40 20.26
C PHE A 338 12.72 4.31 20.62
N THR A 339 13.82 4.24 19.87
CA THR A 339 14.89 3.26 20.09
C THR A 339 15.55 3.44 21.45
N ARG A 340 15.85 4.67 21.87
CA ARG A 340 16.40 4.93 23.20
C ARG A 340 15.48 4.48 24.32
N GLY A 341 14.18 4.74 24.18
CA GLY A 341 13.17 4.27 25.14
C GLY A 341 13.16 2.75 25.25
N LEU A 342 13.34 2.03 24.14
CA LEU A 342 13.44 0.57 24.15
C LEU A 342 14.80 0.08 24.68
N GLU A 343 15.92 0.69 24.31
CA GLU A 343 17.25 0.33 24.82
C GLU A 343 17.39 0.50 26.34
N GLU A 344 16.63 1.43 26.94
CA GLU A 344 16.56 1.60 28.40
C GLU A 344 15.84 0.43 29.10
N HIS A 345 14.92 -0.26 28.42
CA HIS A 345 14.05 -1.29 29.01
C HIS A 345 14.39 -2.71 28.54
N CYS A 346 14.74 -2.90 27.27
CA CYS A 346 15.03 -4.18 26.62
C CYS A 346 16.17 -4.09 25.57
N PRO A 347 17.41 -3.77 25.99
CA PRO A 347 18.53 -3.55 25.05
C PRO A 347 18.93 -4.78 24.23
N GLU A 348 18.84 -5.98 24.78
CA GLU A 348 19.21 -7.22 24.08
C GLU A 348 18.25 -7.53 22.92
N GLU A 349 16.95 -7.31 23.13
CA GLU A 349 15.88 -7.52 22.14
C GLU A 349 16.03 -6.57 20.95
N VAL A 350 16.30 -5.28 21.20
CA VAL A 350 16.52 -4.29 20.13
C VAL A 350 17.68 -4.70 19.22
N VAL A 351 18.77 -5.23 19.80
CA VAL A 351 19.91 -5.76 19.04
C VAL A 351 19.50 -6.98 18.21
N GLU A 352 18.75 -7.91 18.81
CA GLU A 352 18.22 -9.08 18.12
C GLU A 352 17.33 -8.70 16.94
N TRP A 353 16.38 -7.77 17.13
CA TRP A 353 15.46 -7.31 16.09
C TRP A 353 16.20 -6.66 14.94
N LYS A 354 17.24 -5.86 15.23
CA LYS A 354 18.09 -5.29 14.19
C LYS A 354 18.78 -6.36 13.36
N VAL A 355 19.41 -7.34 14.02
CA VAL A 355 20.06 -8.47 13.35
C VAL A 355 19.05 -9.28 12.52
N TRP A 356 17.84 -9.46 13.04
CA TRP A 356 16.76 -10.15 12.35
C TRP A 356 16.34 -9.41 11.07
N VAL A 357 16.08 -8.10 11.14
CA VAL A 357 15.77 -7.29 9.95
C VAL A 357 16.89 -7.39 8.92
N GLU A 358 18.14 -7.17 9.31
CA GLU A 358 19.28 -7.23 8.39
C GLU A 358 19.48 -8.63 7.79
N ARG A 359 19.26 -9.69 8.56
CA ARG A 359 19.28 -11.07 8.07
C ARG A 359 18.17 -11.30 7.05
N TRP A 360 16.94 -10.89 7.37
CA TRP A 360 15.77 -11.07 6.52
C TRP A 360 15.91 -10.30 5.19
N GLU A 361 16.43 -9.08 5.22
CA GLU A 361 16.80 -8.29 4.04
C GLU A 361 17.85 -9.01 3.17
N ARG A 362 18.93 -9.54 3.79
CA ARG A 362 19.98 -10.30 3.08
C ARG A 362 19.48 -11.58 2.43
N MET A 363 18.48 -12.23 3.04
CA MET A 363 17.86 -13.45 2.51
C MET A 363 16.84 -13.16 1.40
N GLN A 364 16.71 -11.92 0.92
CA GLN A 364 15.81 -11.52 -0.17
C GLN A 364 14.35 -11.89 0.10
N HIS A 365 13.96 -11.90 1.38
CA HIS A 365 12.60 -12.17 1.81
C HIS A 365 12.05 -13.55 1.40
N VAL A 366 12.92 -14.54 1.22
CA VAL A 366 12.57 -15.88 0.69
C VAL A 366 11.65 -16.67 1.63
N ASP A 367 11.70 -16.44 2.94
CA ASP A 367 10.81 -17.08 3.90
C ASP A 367 9.82 -16.06 4.49
N ALA A 368 8.55 -16.16 4.05
CA ALA A 368 7.46 -15.34 4.58
C ALA A 368 7.19 -15.61 6.06
N MET A 369 7.51 -16.83 6.54
CA MET A 369 7.24 -17.27 7.91
C MET A 369 8.28 -16.76 8.91
N ASP A 370 9.40 -16.18 8.45
CA ASP A 370 10.48 -15.60 9.27
C ASP A 370 10.52 -14.06 9.15
N SER A 371 9.37 -13.42 8.91
CA SER A 371 9.32 -11.96 8.72
C SER A 371 9.28 -11.21 10.07
N PRO A 372 10.24 -10.30 10.36
CA PRO A 372 10.22 -9.50 11.58
C PRO A 372 9.08 -8.46 11.59
N PHE A 373 8.41 -8.28 10.46
CA PHE A 373 7.33 -7.30 10.25
C PHE A 373 5.91 -7.89 10.45
N GLN A 374 5.80 -9.19 10.71
CA GLN A 374 4.54 -9.89 10.99
C GLN A 374 4.52 -10.34 12.45
N VAL A 375 3.33 -10.37 13.04
CA VAL A 375 3.10 -11.01 14.35
C VAL A 375 2.88 -12.50 14.07
N VAL A 376 3.54 -13.37 14.83
CA VAL A 376 3.28 -14.81 14.75
C VAL A 376 2.05 -15.08 15.60
N ASP A 377 0.94 -15.47 14.96
CA ASP A 377 -0.37 -15.69 15.60
C ASP A 377 -0.30 -16.81 16.66
N GLU A 378 0.00 -16.44 17.90
CA GLU A 378 -0.31 -17.22 19.10
C GLU A 378 -0.80 -16.26 20.18
N VAL A 379 -2.02 -15.72 20.00
CA VAL A 379 -2.73 -15.06 21.11
C VAL A 379 -3.78 -16.01 21.63
N VAL A 380 -3.78 -16.26 22.93
CA VAL A 380 -4.79 -17.04 23.64
C VAL A 380 -6.01 -16.14 23.88
N THR A 381 -6.99 -16.22 22.99
CA THR A 381 -8.28 -15.52 23.07
C THR A 381 -9.14 -16.02 24.24
N LEU A 382 -10.13 -15.23 24.68
CA LEU A 382 -11.15 -15.69 25.65
C LEU A 382 -11.77 -17.04 25.24
N HIS A 383 -11.95 -17.29 23.94
CA HIS A 383 -12.44 -18.57 23.42
C HIS A 383 -11.48 -19.73 23.68
N GLN A 384 -10.17 -19.53 23.59
CA GLN A 384 -9.18 -20.56 23.93
C GLN A 384 -9.10 -20.79 25.45
N ILE A 385 -9.27 -19.75 26.28
CA ILE A 385 -9.39 -19.94 27.74
C ILE A 385 -10.66 -20.73 28.09
N GLN A 386 -11.79 -20.41 27.45
CA GLN A 386 -13.04 -21.17 27.59
C GLN A 386 -12.87 -22.64 27.13
N GLU A 387 -12.14 -22.87 26.04
CA GLU A 387 -11.83 -24.22 25.56
C GLU A 387 -10.98 -25.00 26.58
N THR A 388 -9.91 -24.41 27.12
CA THR A 388 -9.04 -25.05 28.12
C THR A 388 -9.81 -25.40 29.39
N ILE A 389 -10.63 -24.46 29.92
CA ILE A 389 -11.46 -24.72 31.10
C ILE A 389 -12.48 -25.85 30.81
N ALA A 390 -13.10 -25.85 29.63
CA ALA A 390 -14.05 -26.90 29.24
C ALA A 390 -13.37 -28.27 29.07
N GLN A 391 -12.11 -28.31 28.61
CA GLN A 391 -11.31 -29.53 28.51
C GLN A 391 -10.89 -30.05 29.90
N GLU A 392 -10.46 -29.18 30.81
CA GLU A 392 -10.16 -29.52 32.20
C GLU A 392 -11.39 -30.09 32.92
N GLU A 393 -12.55 -29.44 32.76
CA GLU A 393 -13.82 -29.91 33.29
C GLU A 393 -14.20 -31.28 32.71
N PHE A 394 -14.03 -31.51 31.41
CA PHE A 394 -14.28 -32.79 30.75
C PHE A 394 -13.37 -33.91 31.28
N LEU A 395 -12.10 -33.64 31.54
CA LEU A 395 -11.14 -34.60 32.09
C LEU A 395 -11.45 -34.97 33.54
N CYS A 396 -12.12 -34.10 34.30
CA CYS A 396 -12.56 -34.37 35.66
C CYS A 396 -13.87 -35.18 35.75
N MET A 397 -14.52 -35.52 34.62
CA MET A 397 -15.80 -36.23 34.58
C MET A 397 -15.69 -37.77 34.65
N ASP A 398 -14.60 -38.33 35.17
CA ASP A 398 -14.37 -39.80 35.17
C ASP A 398 -15.11 -40.59 36.27
N ASP A 399 -15.98 -39.95 37.07
CA ASP A 399 -16.74 -40.59 38.16
C ASP A 399 -18.25 -40.79 37.86
N GLY A 400 -18.63 -40.98 36.59
CA GLY A 400 -19.97 -41.50 36.24
C GLY A 400 -21.18 -40.59 36.55
N VAL A 401 -20.96 -39.31 36.86
CA VAL A 401 -22.04 -38.33 37.08
C VAL A 401 -22.42 -37.68 35.74
N LYS A 402 -23.65 -37.95 35.26
CA LYS A 402 -24.23 -37.21 34.13
C LYS A 402 -24.66 -35.82 34.59
N VAL A 403 -23.85 -34.81 34.33
CA VAL A 403 -24.23 -33.40 34.44
C VAL A 403 -24.65 -32.92 33.05
N GLU A 404 -25.83 -32.29 32.92
CA GLU A 404 -26.27 -31.68 31.66
C GLU A 404 -25.35 -30.49 31.31
N LYS A 405 -25.02 -30.31 30.02
CA LYS A 405 -24.11 -29.24 29.53
C LYS A 405 -24.49 -27.82 30.00
N GLU A 406 -25.77 -27.56 30.29
CA GLU A 406 -26.24 -26.26 30.80
C GLU A 406 -25.92 -26.01 32.29
N HIS A 407 -25.26 -26.97 32.96
CA HIS A 407 -24.93 -26.96 34.37
C HIS A 407 -23.45 -27.29 34.60
N MET A 408 -22.56 -26.62 33.86
CA MET A 408 -21.12 -26.59 34.18
C MET A 408 -20.72 -25.22 34.78
N PRO A 409 -19.80 -25.17 35.77
CA PRO A 409 -19.31 -23.92 36.35
C PRO A 409 -18.79 -22.92 35.31
N SER A 410 -18.03 -23.38 34.32
CA SER A 410 -17.56 -22.57 33.19
C SER A 410 -18.69 -21.92 32.39
N SER A 411 -19.72 -22.70 32.04
CA SER A 411 -20.87 -22.24 31.25
C SER A 411 -21.75 -21.27 32.04
N PHE A 412 -21.87 -21.47 33.35
CA PHE A 412 -22.58 -20.55 34.24
C PHE A 412 -21.88 -19.19 34.30
N ILE A 413 -20.55 -19.16 34.51
CA ILE A 413 -19.78 -17.92 34.54
C ILE A 413 -19.79 -17.23 33.17
N ALA A 414 -19.57 -17.96 32.08
CA ALA A 414 -19.62 -17.40 30.73
C ALA A 414 -20.98 -16.72 30.42
N THR A 415 -22.09 -17.37 30.81
CA THR A 415 -23.43 -16.78 30.66
C THR A 415 -23.58 -15.48 31.48
N GLY A 416 -22.99 -15.43 32.67
CA GLY A 416 -22.96 -14.22 33.49
C GLY A 416 -22.21 -13.07 32.81
N LEU A 417 -21.02 -13.35 32.27
CA LEU A 417 -20.19 -12.38 31.53
C LEU A 417 -20.91 -11.83 30.28
N GLU A 418 -21.56 -12.70 29.50
CA GLU A 418 -22.36 -12.30 28.33
C GLU A 418 -23.51 -11.35 28.71
N ILE A 419 -24.17 -11.61 29.83
CA ILE A 419 -25.26 -10.75 30.32
C ILE A 419 -24.70 -9.37 30.72
N GLU A 420 -23.57 -9.32 31.43
CA GLU A 420 -22.96 -8.04 31.79
C GLU A 420 -22.49 -7.25 30.57
N GLU A 421 -21.97 -7.91 29.53
CA GLU A 421 -21.61 -7.26 28.27
C GLU A 421 -22.84 -6.62 27.61
N GLN A 422 -23.96 -7.35 27.56
CA GLN A 422 -25.23 -6.84 27.04
C GLN A 422 -25.79 -5.68 27.90
N GLN A 423 -25.61 -5.74 29.23
CA GLN A 423 -25.97 -4.65 30.15
C GLN A 423 -25.17 -3.38 29.81
N ARG A 424 -23.83 -3.49 29.70
CA ARG A 424 -22.93 -2.37 29.38
C ARG A 424 -23.20 -1.76 28.02
N GLN A 425 -23.41 -2.60 26.99
CA GLN A 425 -23.72 -2.12 25.63
C GLN A 425 -25.03 -1.32 25.62
N LEU A 426 -26.08 -1.84 26.27
CA LEU A 426 -27.37 -1.16 26.34
C LEU A 426 -27.30 0.15 27.15
N GLU A 427 -26.54 0.18 28.24
CA GLU A 427 -26.31 1.40 29.03
C GLU A 427 -25.65 2.50 28.18
N VAL A 428 -24.62 2.15 27.42
CA VAL A 428 -23.95 3.07 26.49
C VAL A 428 -24.90 3.55 25.40
N ASP A 429 -25.68 2.65 24.78
CA ASP A 429 -26.62 3.00 23.71
C ASP A 429 -27.74 3.93 24.19
N VAL A 430 -28.24 3.71 25.41
CA VAL A 430 -29.27 4.55 26.05
C VAL A 430 -28.71 5.92 26.41
N HIS A 431 -27.51 5.97 27.00
CA HIS A 431 -26.87 7.24 27.40
C HIS A 431 -26.38 8.06 26.21
N ALA A 432 -26.04 7.42 25.08
CA ALA A 432 -25.62 8.09 23.85
C ALA A 432 -26.73 8.90 23.18
N LEU A 433 -28.00 8.61 23.46
CA LEU A 433 -29.17 9.23 22.80
C LEU A 433 -30.01 10.03 23.80
N LYS A 434 -29.82 11.36 23.82
CA LYS A 434 -30.61 12.28 24.67
C LYS A 434 -32.11 12.28 24.37
N ASP A 435 -32.50 12.17 23.09
CA ASP A 435 -33.90 12.16 22.63
C ASP A 435 -34.17 11.03 21.61
N PRO A 436 -34.46 9.80 22.07
CA PRO A 436 -34.63 8.64 21.19
C PRO A 436 -35.97 8.67 20.44
N SER A 437 -35.90 8.44 19.12
CA SER A 437 -37.09 8.28 18.27
C SER A 437 -37.98 7.12 18.74
N PRO A 438 -39.28 7.08 18.38
CA PRO A 438 -40.17 5.97 18.74
C PRO A 438 -39.61 4.58 18.36
N ASN A 439 -38.93 4.48 17.20
CA ASN A 439 -38.32 3.23 16.75
C ASN A 439 -37.11 2.83 17.61
N GLN A 440 -36.28 3.79 18.03
CA GLN A 440 -35.17 3.54 18.94
C GLN A 440 -35.65 3.16 20.34
N ARG A 441 -36.69 3.84 20.85
CA ARG A 441 -37.34 3.46 22.13
C ARG A 441 -37.90 2.03 22.08
N LEU A 442 -38.52 1.63 20.96
CA LEU A 442 -38.97 0.26 20.76
C LEU A 442 -37.80 -0.74 20.73
N ALA A 443 -36.68 -0.38 20.10
CA ALA A 443 -35.48 -1.21 20.10
C ALA A 443 -34.93 -1.41 21.52
N PHE A 444 -34.79 -0.33 22.30
CA PHE A 444 -34.38 -0.41 23.71
C PHE A 444 -35.33 -1.27 24.55
N LEU A 445 -36.64 -1.15 24.37
CA LEU A 445 -37.62 -2.00 25.06
C LEU A 445 -37.47 -3.48 24.69
N LYS A 446 -37.18 -3.81 23.42
CA LYS A 446 -36.90 -5.18 22.98
C LYS A 446 -35.62 -5.72 23.61
N CYS A 447 -34.54 -4.94 23.61
CA CYS A 447 -33.28 -5.32 24.24
C CYS A 447 -33.46 -5.54 25.75
N ARG A 448 -34.12 -4.61 26.46
CA ARG A 448 -34.48 -4.75 27.89
C ARG A 448 -35.28 -6.02 28.17
N THR A 449 -36.25 -6.34 27.30
CA THR A 449 -37.09 -7.55 27.47
C THR A 449 -36.28 -8.83 27.27
N ALA A 450 -35.38 -8.86 26.28
CA ALA A 450 -34.50 -10.01 26.04
C ALA A 450 -33.52 -10.18 27.21
N LEU A 451 -32.90 -9.08 27.65
CA LEU A 451 -31.96 -9.06 28.76
C LEU A 451 -32.59 -9.53 30.07
N LEU A 452 -33.81 -9.07 30.36
CA LEU A 452 -34.56 -9.52 31.54
C LEU A 452 -34.80 -11.04 31.52
N LYS A 453 -35.10 -11.63 30.35
CA LYS A 453 -35.25 -13.09 30.22
C LYS A 453 -33.94 -13.83 30.49
N CYS A 454 -32.83 -13.31 30.00
CA CYS A 454 -31.49 -13.87 30.25
C CYS A 454 -31.15 -13.81 31.75
N ILE A 455 -31.38 -12.66 32.40
CA ILE A 455 -31.18 -12.48 33.85
C ILE A 455 -32.03 -13.48 34.65
N HIS A 456 -33.31 -13.64 34.32
CA HIS A 456 -34.15 -14.63 35.02
C HIS A 456 -33.62 -16.05 34.85
N ARG A 457 -33.23 -16.46 33.64
CA ARG A 457 -32.66 -17.79 33.39
C ARG A 457 -31.35 -17.98 34.18
N PHE A 458 -30.49 -16.96 34.19
CA PHE A 458 -29.26 -16.96 34.96
C PHE A 458 -29.52 -17.11 36.47
N CYS A 459 -30.46 -16.36 37.04
CA CYS A 459 -30.84 -16.46 38.45
C CYS A 459 -31.40 -17.84 38.84
N GLU A 460 -32.07 -18.56 37.94
CA GLU A 460 -32.50 -19.94 38.21
C GLU A 460 -31.30 -20.89 38.35
N VAL A 461 -30.29 -20.76 37.49
CA VAL A 461 -29.06 -21.55 37.56
C VAL A 461 -28.18 -21.11 38.75
N GLN A 462 -28.19 -19.82 39.09
CA GLN A 462 -27.47 -19.26 40.24
C GLN A 462 -27.93 -19.88 41.57
N LYS A 463 -29.20 -20.31 41.71
CA LYS A 463 -29.68 -21.02 42.90
C LYS A 463 -28.96 -22.36 43.13
N ILE A 464 -28.42 -22.97 42.07
CA ILE A 464 -27.70 -24.25 42.13
C ILE A 464 -26.25 -23.98 42.58
N TYR A 465 -25.55 -23.06 41.91
CA TYR A 465 -24.13 -22.79 42.18
C TYR A 465 -23.87 -21.90 43.39
N MET A 466 -24.83 -21.05 43.74
CA MET A 466 -24.72 -20.05 44.80
C MET A 466 -25.88 -20.19 45.81
N SER A 467 -26.17 -21.41 46.24
CA SER A 467 -27.37 -21.75 47.01
C SER A 467 -27.49 -21.03 48.36
N ALA A 468 -26.37 -20.60 48.95
CA ALA A 468 -26.33 -19.82 50.19
C ALA A 468 -26.34 -18.29 49.99
N LEU A 469 -26.37 -17.80 48.75
CA LEU A 469 -26.38 -16.36 48.41
C LEU A 469 -27.54 -15.63 49.09
N ARG A 470 -28.75 -16.18 49.01
CA ARG A 470 -29.95 -15.55 49.57
C ARG A 470 -29.83 -15.29 51.08
N GLY A 471 -29.19 -16.21 51.81
CA GLY A 471 -28.93 -16.07 53.24
C GLY A 471 -27.88 -15.01 53.56
N ALA A 472 -26.88 -14.86 52.71
CA ALA A 472 -25.74 -13.95 52.90
C ALA A 472 -26.02 -12.48 52.53
N LEU A 473 -27.05 -12.20 51.72
CA LEU A 473 -27.40 -10.84 51.30
C LEU A 473 -28.17 -10.07 52.38
N SER A 474 -28.00 -8.74 52.42
CA SER A 474 -28.84 -7.83 53.22
C SER A 474 -30.27 -7.74 52.66
N ASP A 475 -31.24 -7.31 53.46
CA ASP A 475 -32.65 -7.24 53.02
C ASP A 475 -32.86 -6.36 51.78
N ALA A 476 -32.11 -5.26 51.64
CA ALA A 476 -32.12 -4.44 50.44
C ALA A 476 -31.60 -5.19 49.20
N ARG A 477 -30.50 -5.95 49.33
CA ARG A 477 -29.93 -6.74 48.23
C ARG A 477 -30.79 -7.96 47.89
N ARG A 478 -31.49 -8.55 48.87
CA ARG A 478 -32.47 -9.62 48.64
C ARG A 478 -33.66 -9.15 47.80
N GLN A 479 -34.10 -7.90 47.97
CA GLN A 479 -35.18 -7.34 47.14
C GLN A 479 -34.75 -7.17 45.68
N VAL A 480 -33.49 -6.78 45.45
CA VAL A 480 -32.88 -6.72 44.10
C VAL A 480 -32.80 -8.12 43.49
N LEU A 481 -32.30 -9.13 44.23
CA LEU A 481 -32.20 -10.52 43.76
C LEU A 481 -33.57 -11.14 43.39
N ASN A 482 -34.64 -10.77 44.11
CA ASN A 482 -35.98 -11.28 43.83
C ASN A 482 -36.69 -10.57 42.66
N GLY A 483 -36.04 -9.60 41.99
CA GLY A 483 -36.63 -8.83 40.89
C GLY A 483 -37.73 -7.86 41.33
N ASN A 484 -37.78 -7.50 42.61
CA ASN A 484 -38.81 -6.63 43.17
C ASN A 484 -38.40 -5.14 43.25
N GLY A 485 -37.21 -4.79 42.72
CA GLY A 485 -36.77 -3.41 42.60
C GLY A 485 -37.26 -2.77 41.30
N GLU A 486 -37.59 -1.48 41.31
CA GLU A 486 -37.86 -0.67 40.11
C GLU A 486 -36.56 -0.38 39.30
N GLN A 487 -35.67 -1.36 39.18
CA GLN A 487 -34.41 -1.22 38.45
C GLN A 487 -34.57 -1.66 37.00
N LEU A 488 -33.93 -0.92 36.09
CA LEU A 488 -33.86 -1.29 34.69
C LEU A 488 -32.98 -2.54 34.52
N PRO A 489 -33.24 -3.40 33.52
CA PRO A 489 -32.44 -4.62 33.28
C PRO A 489 -30.94 -4.36 33.12
N GLU A 490 -30.56 -3.26 32.49
CA GLU A 490 -29.16 -2.81 32.33
C GLU A 490 -28.47 -2.40 33.65
N ALA A 491 -29.22 -2.11 34.72
CA ALA A 491 -28.71 -1.71 36.03
C ALA A 491 -28.88 -2.80 37.10
N THR A 492 -29.34 -3.99 36.71
CA THR A 492 -29.64 -5.09 37.63
C THR A 492 -28.36 -5.83 38.00
N GLN A 493 -28.01 -5.88 39.29
CA GLN A 493 -26.82 -6.60 39.75
C GLN A 493 -27.02 -8.13 39.65
N LEU A 494 -26.06 -8.82 39.02
CA LEU A 494 -26.12 -10.29 38.83
C LEU A 494 -25.64 -11.07 40.07
N PHE A 495 -24.90 -10.44 40.98
CA PHE A 495 -24.29 -11.08 42.15
C PHE A 495 -23.34 -12.22 41.76
N MET A 496 -22.46 -11.95 40.79
CA MET A 496 -21.35 -12.84 40.43
C MET A 496 -20.42 -13.05 41.64
N PRO A 497 -19.56 -14.09 41.67
CA PRO A 497 -18.60 -14.28 42.76
C PRO A 497 -17.78 -13.01 43.08
N SER A 498 -17.43 -12.21 42.06
CA SER A 498 -16.79 -10.90 42.17
C SER A 498 -17.58 -9.80 42.87
N ASP A 499 -18.92 -9.84 42.83
CA ASP A 499 -19.80 -8.85 43.48
C ASP A 499 -19.83 -8.99 45.02
N LEU A 500 -19.28 -10.08 45.54
CA LEU A 500 -19.30 -10.44 46.96
C LEU A 500 -17.99 -10.01 47.63
N ALA A 501 -17.87 -8.71 47.92
CA ALA A 501 -16.65 -8.01 48.37
C ALA A 501 -16.02 -8.41 49.73
N SER A 502 -16.24 -9.62 50.26
CA SER A 502 -15.68 -10.06 51.55
C SER A 502 -15.29 -11.54 51.52
N ALA A 503 -14.00 -11.83 51.79
CA ALA A 503 -13.45 -13.18 51.91
C ALA A 503 -14.21 -14.08 52.91
N VAL A 504 -14.92 -13.49 53.88
CA VAL A 504 -15.74 -14.18 54.89
C VAL A 504 -17.09 -14.65 54.32
N VAL A 505 -17.61 -13.96 53.30
CA VAL A 505 -18.85 -14.32 52.57
C VAL A 505 -18.55 -15.33 51.46
N CYS A 506 -17.39 -15.18 50.81
CA CYS A 506 -16.92 -16.00 49.70
C CYS A 506 -16.93 -17.52 49.98
N GLY A 507 -16.29 -17.99 51.05
CA GLY A 507 -16.14 -19.43 51.30
C GLY A 507 -17.41 -20.20 51.68
N LYS A 508 -18.58 -19.55 51.82
CA LYS A 508 -19.84 -20.17 52.26
C LYS A 508 -21.00 -20.01 51.28
N VAL A 509 -20.84 -19.21 50.22
CA VAL A 509 -21.94 -18.80 49.33
C VAL A 509 -22.03 -19.62 48.06
N TYR A 510 -20.91 -20.08 47.51
CA TYR A 510 -20.82 -20.75 46.21
C TYR A 510 -20.02 -22.06 46.26
N ALA A 511 -20.16 -22.88 45.21
CA ALA A 511 -19.41 -24.13 45.04
C ALA A 511 -17.88 -23.89 44.88
N ILE A 512 -17.05 -24.84 45.33
CA ILE A 512 -15.58 -24.77 45.26
C ILE A 512 -15.14 -24.57 43.80
N GLY A 513 -14.23 -23.63 43.55
CA GLY A 513 -13.62 -23.37 42.22
C GLY A 513 -14.29 -22.28 41.39
N LEU A 514 -15.52 -21.86 41.72
CA LEU A 514 -16.26 -20.87 40.93
C LEU A 514 -15.58 -19.48 40.79
N PRO A 515 -14.95 -18.91 41.84
CA PRO A 515 -14.21 -17.64 41.72
C PRO A 515 -12.93 -17.74 40.89
N ASP A 516 -12.32 -18.92 40.84
CA ASP A 516 -11.11 -19.16 40.05
C ASP A 516 -11.46 -19.19 38.55
N VAL A 517 -12.57 -19.87 38.21
CA VAL A 517 -13.15 -19.86 36.86
C VAL A 517 -13.52 -18.45 36.42
N GLU A 518 -14.16 -17.65 37.29
CA GLU A 518 -14.43 -16.24 37.00
C GLU A 518 -13.13 -15.45 36.80
N ALA A 519 -12.16 -15.58 37.70
CA ALA A 519 -10.90 -14.84 37.58
C ALA A 519 -10.13 -15.17 36.29
N ARG A 520 -10.11 -16.43 35.85
CA ARG A 520 -9.48 -16.85 34.58
C ARG A 520 -10.21 -16.28 33.35
N MET A 521 -11.53 -16.29 33.33
CA MET A 521 -12.30 -15.71 32.23
C MET A 521 -12.20 -14.18 32.19
N ARG A 522 -12.18 -13.51 33.34
CA ARG A 522 -11.95 -12.06 33.45
C ARG A 522 -10.56 -11.65 32.98
N GLN A 523 -9.54 -12.48 33.22
CA GLN A 523 -8.20 -12.29 32.69
C GLN A 523 -8.23 -12.31 31.14
N GLY A 524 -8.96 -13.25 30.54
CA GLY A 524 -9.23 -13.28 29.10
C GLY A 524 -9.94 -12.03 28.58
N GLU A 525 -10.99 -11.54 29.25
CA GLU A 525 -11.68 -10.29 28.86
C GLU A 525 -10.74 -9.07 28.91
N VAL A 526 -9.88 -9.00 29.94
CA VAL A 526 -8.90 -7.92 30.09
C VAL A 526 -7.85 -7.98 28.99
N GLN A 527 -7.43 -9.17 28.60
CA GLN A 527 -6.41 -9.40 27.59
C GLN A 527 -6.95 -9.15 26.17
N ASP A 528 -8.13 -9.67 25.84
CA ASP A 528 -8.86 -9.36 24.60
C ASP A 528 -9.13 -7.84 24.49
N ALA A 529 -9.47 -7.18 25.61
CA ALA A 529 -9.68 -5.74 25.65
C ALA A 529 -8.39 -4.94 25.46
N LEU A 530 -7.29 -5.40 26.05
CA LEU A 530 -5.96 -4.80 25.88
C LEU A 530 -5.51 -4.93 24.42
N GLU A 531 -5.66 -6.11 23.82
CA GLU A 531 -5.34 -6.36 22.41
C GLU A 531 -6.20 -5.52 21.48
N ALA A 532 -7.52 -5.46 21.69
CA ALA A 532 -8.41 -4.61 20.88
C ALA A 532 -8.06 -3.11 20.98
N GLY A 533 -7.57 -2.66 22.15
CA GLY A 533 -7.02 -1.33 22.35
C GLY A 533 -5.69 -1.09 21.63
N MET A 534 -4.86 -2.13 21.51
CA MET A 534 -3.55 -2.13 20.84
C MET A 534 -3.64 -2.27 19.30
N MET A 535 -4.62 -3.03 18.78
CA MET A 535 -4.73 -3.49 17.39
C MET A 535 -5.55 -2.59 16.44
N THR A 536 -5.98 -1.39 16.84
CA THR A 536 -6.78 -0.50 15.97
C THR A 536 -5.96 0.18 14.87
N LYS A 537 -5.50 -0.61 13.89
CA LYS A 537 -5.09 -0.17 12.55
C LYS A 537 -6.25 -0.35 11.58
N GLY A 538 -6.99 0.72 11.33
CA GLY A 538 -8.02 0.74 10.30
C GLY A 538 -8.64 2.13 10.15
N GLN A 539 -8.22 2.86 9.12
CA GLN A 539 -8.90 4.05 8.66
C GLN A 539 -10.20 3.64 7.97
N GLY A 540 -11.34 3.89 8.62
CA GLY A 540 -12.67 3.69 8.07
C GLY A 540 -13.65 3.30 9.17
N ILE A 541 -14.65 4.15 9.45
CA ILE A 541 -15.67 4.03 10.51
C ILE A 541 -15.21 4.53 11.91
N LEU A 542 -14.86 5.82 11.99
CA LEU A 542 -14.46 6.52 13.22
C LEU A 542 -15.53 6.54 14.34
N GLN A 543 -16.82 6.38 14.06
CA GLN A 543 -17.87 6.40 15.09
C GLN A 543 -18.04 5.07 15.83
N GLN A 544 -18.11 3.94 15.12
CA GLN A 544 -18.20 2.61 15.76
C GLN A 544 -16.91 2.26 16.50
N ILE A 545 -15.75 2.71 16.00
CA ILE A 545 -14.45 2.52 16.65
C ILE A 545 -14.38 3.29 17.98
N ASN A 546 -14.91 4.52 18.08
CA ASN A 546 -14.88 5.28 19.34
C ASN A 546 -15.80 4.68 20.42
N VAL A 547 -16.99 4.21 20.04
CA VAL A 547 -17.91 3.51 20.97
C VAL A 547 -17.29 2.20 21.45
N ARG A 548 -16.72 1.41 20.53
CA ARG A 548 -16.05 0.15 20.88
C ARG A 548 -14.84 0.38 21.79
N ILE A 549 -13.98 1.37 21.51
CA ILE A 549 -12.85 1.75 22.39
C ILE A 549 -13.34 2.15 23.78
N HIS A 550 -14.45 2.89 23.87
CA HIS A 550 -15.01 3.29 25.16
C HIS A 550 -15.53 2.08 25.94
N ILE A 551 -16.24 1.17 25.29
CA ILE A 551 -16.72 -0.09 25.88
C ILE A 551 -15.54 -0.95 26.33
N THR A 552 -14.53 -1.13 25.48
CA THR A 552 -13.31 -1.88 25.80
C THR A 552 -12.58 -1.29 27.02
N LYS A 553 -12.48 0.03 27.13
CA LYS A 553 -11.93 0.72 28.32
C LYS A 553 -12.72 0.43 29.58
N LEU A 554 -14.06 0.47 29.48
CA LEU A 554 -14.95 0.20 30.60
C LEU A 554 -14.83 -1.28 31.03
N CYS A 555 -14.80 -2.21 30.09
CA CYS A 555 -14.59 -3.63 30.35
C CYS A 555 -13.24 -3.87 31.04
N TYR A 556 -12.14 -3.30 30.53
CA TYR A 556 -10.83 -3.43 31.16
C TYR A 556 -10.84 -2.91 32.61
N ARG A 557 -11.34 -1.68 32.83
CA ARG A 557 -11.37 -1.08 34.18
C ARG A 557 -12.23 -1.88 35.15
N TYR A 558 -13.37 -2.38 34.67
CA TYR A 558 -14.28 -3.19 35.46
C TYR A 558 -13.67 -4.54 35.81
N SER A 559 -13.17 -5.28 34.83
CA SER A 559 -12.58 -6.61 35.03
C SER A 559 -11.28 -6.54 35.84
N GLN A 560 -10.49 -5.45 35.74
CA GLN A 560 -9.33 -5.18 36.61
C GLN A 560 -9.74 -4.91 38.07
N ALA A 561 -10.79 -4.12 38.29
CA ALA A 561 -11.33 -3.87 39.63
C ALA A 561 -11.91 -5.14 40.27
N VAL A 562 -12.54 -6.00 39.44
CA VAL A 562 -13.03 -7.33 39.84
C VAL A 562 -11.88 -8.27 40.21
N LEU A 563 -10.83 -8.33 39.39
CA LEU A 563 -9.62 -9.12 39.71
C LEU A 563 -9.00 -8.67 41.04
N LEU A 564 -8.97 -7.36 41.30
CA LEU A 564 -8.51 -6.81 42.57
C LEU A 564 -9.36 -7.25 43.75
N ALA A 565 -10.68 -7.27 43.58
CA ALA A 565 -11.60 -7.73 44.61
C ALA A 565 -11.49 -9.24 44.91
N LEU A 566 -11.22 -10.05 43.87
CA LEU A 566 -11.13 -11.51 43.97
C LEU A 566 -9.77 -12.00 44.49
N ARG A 567 -8.66 -11.46 43.96
CA ARG A 567 -7.29 -11.93 44.24
C ARG A 567 -6.57 -11.09 45.31
N GLY A 568 -7.04 -9.88 45.60
CA GLY A 568 -6.33 -8.92 46.45
C GLY A 568 -5.09 -8.33 45.77
N HIS A 569 -4.42 -7.41 46.46
CA HIS A 569 -3.18 -6.79 45.96
C HIS A 569 -2.05 -7.82 45.79
N GLY A 570 -1.27 -7.71 44.72
CA GLY A 570 -0.21 -8.68 44.40
C GLY A 570 0.55 -8.39 43.11
N GLY A 571 1.51 -9.25 42.75
CA GLY A 571 2.41 -9.03 41.60
C GLY A 571 1.71 -8.93 40.23
N TRP A 572 0.50 -9.47 40.09
CA TRP A 572 -0.31 -9.36 38.86
C TRP A 572 -0.73 -7.91 38.54
N GLU A 573 -0.75 -7.01 39.54
CA GLU A 573 -1.01 -5.58 39.35
C GLU A 573 0.11 -4.87 38.57
N GLU A 574 1.31 -5.46 38.49
CA GLU A 574 2.44 -4.88 37.74
C GLU A 574 2.19 -4.90 36.22
N GLY A 575 1.48 -5.92 35.71
CA GLY A 575 1.10 -6.08 34.30
C GLY A 575 -0.31 -5.57 33.95
N LEU A 576 -1.27 -5.59 34.90
CA LEU A 576 -2.66 -5.15 34.69
C LEU A 576 -3.02 -3.94 35.57
N ARG A 577 -2.39 -2.78 35.31
CA ARG A 577 -2.59 -1.55 36.11
C ARG A 577 -3.90 -0.83 35.76
N VAL A 578 -4.29 0.11 36.60
CA VAL A 578 -5.43 1.02 36.36
C VAL A 578 -5.21 1.80 35.06
N LEU A 579 -6.12 1.63 34.10
CA LEU A 579 -6.03 2.22 32.77
C LEU A 579 -6.61 3.64 32.74
N ASN A 580 -5.78 4.68 32.65
CA ASN A 580 -6.24 6.05 32.48
C ASN A 580 -6.64 6.32 31.02
N ASP A 581 -7.44 7.36 30.78
CA ASP A 581 -7.88 7.68 29.41
C ASP A 581 -6.74 8.07 28.49
N ASP A 582 -5.69 8.68 29.06
CA ASP A 582 -4.45 9.01 28.39
C ASP A 582 -3.56 7.77 28.16
N ASP A 583 -3.87 6.60 28.70
CA ASP A 583 -3.04 5.40 28.53
C ASP A 583 -3.38 4.60 27.27
N VAL A 584 -4.63 4.70 26.79
CA VAL A 584 -5.14 4.05 25.56
C VAL A 584 -4.84 4.93 24.35
N ARG A 585 -3.63 4.76 23.83
CA ARG A 585 -3.18 5.37 22.59
C ARG A 585 -2.61 4.29 21.70
N ALA A 586 -3.12 4.23 20.46
CA ALA A 586 -2.49 3.43 19.42
C ALA A 586 -1.02 3.82 19.30
N LEU A 587 -0.14 2.85 19.04
CA LEU A 587 1.31 3.05 19.00
C LEU A 587 1.74 4.19 18.04
N ASN A 588 0.88 4.53 17.07
CA ASN A 588 1.05 5.57 16.08
C ASN A 588 0.42 6.95 16.39
N LYS A 589 -0.22 7.17 17.56
CA LYS A 589 -0.86 8.46 17.92
C LYS A 589 -0.02 9.30 18.90
N ARG A 590 0.26 10.57 18.53
CA ARG A 590 1.03 11.55 19.31
C ARG A 590 0.29 12.11 20.53
N VAL A 591 1.05 12.64 21.50
CA VAL A 591 0.56 13.49 22.59
C VAL A 591 0.20 14.87 22.02
N LEU A 592 -1.04 15.34 22.22
CA LEU A 592 -1.42 16.71 21.84
C LEU A 592 -0.89 17.72 22.87
N THR A 593 -0.31 18.80 22.39
CA THR A 593 0.08 19.92 23.26
C THR A 593 -1.15 20.61 23.87
N ALA A 594 -0.98 21.32 24.99
CA ALA A 594 -2.10 22.04 25.63
C ALA A 594 -2.78 23.04 24.67
N LYS A 595 -2.00 23.69 23.79
CA LYS A 595 -2.54 24.57 22.74
C LYS A 595 -3.34 23.81 21.69
N GLU A 596 -2.89 22.63 21.26
CA GLU A 596 -3.63 21.80 20.30
C GLU A 596 -4.89 21.17 20.92
N LYS A 597 -4.88 20.85 22.22
CA LYS A 597 -6.10 20.42 22.95
C LYS A 597 -7.14 21.54 22.99
N VAL A 598 -6.71 22.77 23.31
CA VAL A 598 -7.58 23.96 23.27
C VAL A 598 -8.07 24.24 21.85
N GLN A 599 -7.21 24.08 20.85
CA GLN A 599 -7.57 24.31 19.45
C GLN A 599 -8.53 23.23 18.93
N ASN A 600 -8.34 21.95 19.26
CA ASN A 600 -9.28 20.87 18.96
C ASN A 600 -10.62 21.08 19.67
N ASN A 601 -10.61 21.49 20.94
CA ASN A 601 -11.85 21.81 21.66
C ASN A 601 -12.56 23.01 21.02
N HIS A 602 -11.80 24.02 20.57
CA HIS A 602 -12.31 25.17 19.86
C HIS A 602 -12.87 24.81 18.46
N TRP A 603 -12.24 23.91 17.72
CA TRP A 603 -12.76 23.37 16.46
C TRP A 603 -13.98 22.46 16.66
N ALA A 604 -14.05 21.73 17.78
CA ALA A 604 -15.23 20.95 18.17
C ALA A 604 -16.41 21.86 18.58
N GLU A 605 -16.13 23.00 19.21
CA GLU A 605 -17.12 24.03 19.54
C GLU A 605 -17.59 24.83 18.30
N LEU A 606 -16.68 25.18 17.38
CA LEU A 606 -16.99 25.89 16.13
C LEU A 606 -17.65 24.98 15.08
N GLY A 607 -17.39 23.68 15.12
CA GLY A 607 -17.94 22.66 14.22
C GLY A 607 -19.38 22.25 14.53
N GLY A 608 -20.05 22.91 15.49
CA GLY A 608 -21.49 22.77 15.68
C GLY A 608 -21.98 21.34 15.86
N ALA A 609 -21.36 20.56 16.74
CA ALA A 609 -21.93 19.28 17.17
C ALA A 609 -23.05 19.51 18.22
N VAL A 610 -24.12 20.17 17.80
CA VAL A 610 -25.44 19.94 18.39
C VAL A 610 -25.98 18.65 17.78
N ILE A 611 -26.33 17.71 18.65
CA ILE A 611 -26.98 16.46 18.28
C ILE A 611 -28.40 16.80 17.78
N GLU A 612 -28.59 16.93 16.48
CA GLU A 612 -29.92 16.83 15.85
C GLU A 612 -29.83 16.03 14.53
N GLY A 613 -30.50 14.88 14.53
CA GLY A 613 -31.09 14.20 13.36
C GLY A 613 -30.28 14.05 12.07
N GLY A 614 -29.67 12.88 11.88
CA GLY A 614 -29.63 12.19 10.58
C GLY A 614 -28.73 12.76 9.46
N VAL A 615 -27.66 12.01 9.15
CA VAL A 615 -26.87 12.05 7.91
C VAL A 615 -26.16 13.37 7.60
N ALA A 616 -24.96 13.55 8.18
CA ALA A 616 -23.96 14.49 7.68
C ALA A 616 -23.02 13.78 6.69
N ARG A 617 -23.07 14.18 5.41
CA ARG A 617 -22.04 13.86 4.41
C ARG A 617 -20.70 14.43 4.87
N ALA A 618 -19.66 13.61 4.86
CA ALA A 618 -18.30 14.02 5.21
C ALA A 618 -17.77 15.04 4.19
N ALA A 619 -17.56 16.28 4.64
CA ALA A 619 -16.72 17.24 3.95
C ALA A 619 -15.27 17.00 4.36
N GLY A 620 -14.39 16.84 3.37
CA GLY A 620 -12.94 17.01 3.50
C GLY A 620 -12.21 15.89 4.25
N VAL A 621 -11.58 14.99 3.48
CA VAL A 621 -10.44 14.21 3.93
C VAL A 621 -9.34 15.19 4.35
N VAL A 622 -9.25 15.49 5.64
CA VAL A 622 -8.06 16.14 6.18
C VAL A 622 -6.94 15.12 6.12
N ARG A 623 -6.10 15.21 5.08
CA ARG A 623 -4.77 14.58 5.01
C ARG A 623 -4.06 14.86 6.33
N GLY A 624 -3.81 13.82 7.12
CA GLY A 624 -3.09 13.94 8.38
C GLY A 624 -1.69 14.51 8.15
N LYS A 625 -1.48 15.78 8.53
CA LYS A 625 -0.15 16.40 8.60
C LYS A 625 0.70 15.69 9.65
N GLY A 626 1.99 15.54 9.34
CA GLY A 626 2.93 14.65 9.99
C GLY A 626 3.17 14.89 11.49
N VAL A 627 3.28 13.77 12.20
CA VAL A 627 4.38 13.35 13.08
C VAL A 627 5.14 14.49 13.80
N HIS A 628 4.77 14.71 15.06
CA HIS A 628 5.63 15.34 16.06
C HIS A 628 5.54 14.53 17.37
N THR A 629 6.69 14.00 17.82
CA THR A 629 7.01 13.38 19.12
C THR A 629 6.13 12.20 19.57
N HIS A 630 6.67 10.98 19.46
CA HIS A 630 6.10 9.76 20.03
C HIS A 630 6.77 9.48 21.38
N THR A 631 6.02 9.65 22.47
CA THR A 631 6.37 9.10 23.79
C THR A 631 5.38 7.97 24.04
N LEU A 632 5.85 6.72 24.08
CA LEU A 632 4.94 5.58 24.29
C LEU A 632 4.31 5.64 25.69
N SER A 633 3.07 5.16 25.79
CA SER A 633 2.39 4.93 27.06
C SER A 633 3.07 3.82 27.86
N TRP A 634 2.95 3.83 29.19
CA TRP A 634 3.43 2.74 30.06
C TRP A 634 2.85 1.37 29.69
N VAL A 635 1.66 1.37 29.07
CA VAL A 635 1.00 0.18 28.52
C VAL A 635 1.90 -0.59 27.53
N TRP A 636 2.92 0.07 26.96
CA TRP A 636 3.89 -0.54 26.05
C TRP A 636 5.23 -0.91 26.70
N TYR A 637 5.44 -0.63 28.00
CA TYR A 637 6.73 -0.84 28.68
C TYR A 637 6.68 -1.80 29.88
N THR A 638 5.50 -2.19 30.35
CA THR A 638 5.38 -2.92 31.62
C THR A 638 4.66 -4.24 31.47
N VAL A 639 5.45 -5.28 31.17
CA VAL A 639 5.10 -6.68 31.41
C VAL A 639 6.36 -7.42 31.86
N ASN A 640 6.95 -7.07 33.01
CA ASN A 640 8.02 -7.89 33.62
C ASN A 640 7.49 -8.84 34.71
N GLY A 641 6.17 -9.06 34.78
CA GLY A 641 5.53 -9.79 35.88
C GLY A 641 4.34 -10.70 35.53
N ALA A 642 4.04 -10.93 34.24
CA ALA A 642 3.05 -11.93 33.81
C ALA A 642 3.76 -13.17 33.24
N GLU A 643 3.06 -14.32 33.22
CA GLU A 643 3.58 -15.60 32.70
C GLU A 643 4.19 -15.45 31.28
N GLU A 644 5.20 -16.26 30.94
CA GLU A 644 6.05 -16.12 29.73
C GLU A 644 5.27 -15.98 28.40
N GLU A 645 4.02 -16.47 28.32
CA GLU A 645 3.17 -16.41 27.11
C GLU A 645 2.49 -15.03 26.89
N ASP A 646 2.05 -14.33 27.95
CA ASP A 646 1.40 -13.02 27.85
C ASP A 646 2.37 -11.91 27.38
N ASN A 647 3.66 -12.15 27.59
CA ASN A 647 4.76 -11.27 27.22
C ASN A 647 5.08 -11.27 25.71
N LYS A 648 4.80 -12.39 25.04
CA LYS A 648 5.22 -12.64 23.65
C LYS A 648 4.47 -11.75 22.65
N CYS A 649 3.17 -11.54 22.83
CA CYS A 649 2.36 -10.72 21.91
C CYS A 649 2.72 -9.23 21.96
N LEU A 650 2.95 -8.68 23.16
CA LEU A 650 3.37 -7.28 23.33
C LEU A 650 4.78 -7.08 22.76
N HIS A 651 5.70 -7.98 23.09
CA HIS A 651 7.06 -7.99 22.55
C HIS A 651 7.06 -8.07 21.02
N ASP A 652 6.21 -8.91 20.43
CA ASP A 652 6.03 -9.01 18.98
C ASP A 652 5.45 -7.73 18.37
N ALA A 653 4.48 -7.07 19.02
CA ALA A 653 3.95 -5.80 18.56
C ALA A 653 5.00 -4.68 18.60
N LEU A 654 5.80 -4.62 19.67
CA LEU A 654 6.93 -3.69 19.81
C LEU A 654 8.01 -3.96 18.77
N ARG A 655 8.41 -5.22 18.58
CA ARG A 655 9.33 -5.65 17.52
C ARG A 655 8.83 -5.14 16.18
N VAL A 656 7.61 -5.52 15.80
CA VAL A 656 7.04 -5.21 14.49
C VAL A 656 7.04 -3.71 14.24
N GLU A 657 6.67 -2.90 15.22
CA GLU A 657 6.59 -1.46 15.05
C GLU A 657 7.96 -0.79 15.12
N TRP A 658 8.87 -1.27 15.95
CA TRP A 658 10.28 -0.85 15.92
C TRP A 658 10.90 -1.15 14.56
N CYS A 659 10.74 -2.37 14.04
CA CYS A 659 11.21 -2.76 12.71
C CYS A 659 10.62 -1.85 11.61
N LYS A 660 9.33 -1.50 11.69
CA LYS A 660 8.68 -0.58 10.73
C LYS A 660 9.27 0.82 10.77
N VAL A 661 9.51 1.37 11.97
CA VAL A 661 10.11 2.71 12.12
C VAL A 661 11.58 2.68 11.69
N PHE A 662 12.31 1.62 12.05
CA PHE A 662 13.70 1.38 11.63
C PHE A 662 13.83 1.33 10.09
N GLY A 663 13.03 0.49 9.43
CA GLY A 663 13.01 0.38 7.97
C GLY A 663 12.64 1.71 7.32
N ARG A 664 11.61 2.40 7.82
CA ARG A 664 11.18 3.71 7.27
C ARG A 664 12.28 4.77 7.35
N THR A 665 13.00 4.85 8.47
CA THR A 665 14.12 5.79 8.62
C THR A 665 15.21 5.48 7.59
N ARG A 666 15.56 4.20 7.38
CA ARG A 666 16.52 3.80 6.35
C ARG A 666 16.02 4.11 4.94
N HIS A 667 14.73 3.93 4.66
CA HIS A 667 14.17 4.25 3.35
C HIS A 667 14.25 5.73 2.99
N PHE A 668 14.18 6.66 3.95
CA PHE A 668 14.46 8.07 3.66
C PHE A 668 15.91 8.30 3.26
N ASP A 669 16.87 7.67 3.95
CA ASP A 669 18.30 7.77 3.59
C ASP A 669 18.57 7.15 2.20
N GLU A 670 17.95 6.01 1.91
CA GLU A 670 18.01 5.37 0.60
C GLU A 670 17.38 6.24 -0.49
N GLU A 671 16.23 6.87 -0.23
CA GLU A 671 15.55 7.72 -1.20
C GLU A 671 16.35 9.00 -1.50
N VAL A 672 16.96 9.62 -0.50
CA VAL A 672 17.87 10.75 -0.71
C VAL A 672 19.06 10.34 -1.59
N ARG A 673 19.63 9.15 -1.38
CA ARG A 673 20.72 8.60 -2.22
C ARG A 673 20.26 8.29 -3.64
N HIS A 674 19.06 7.73 -3.81
CA HIS A 674 18.46 7.49 -5.13
C HIS A 674 18.30 8.81 -5.89
N LEU A 675 17.60 9.78 -5.30
CA LEU A 675 17.34 11.07 -5.95
C LEU A 675 18.64 11.81 -6.29
N HIS A 676 19.64 11.75 -5.39
CA HIS A 676 20.97 12.29 -5.66
C HIS A 676 21.61 11.61 -6.90
N ALA A 677 21.61 10.28 -6.95
CA ALA A 677 22.15 9.53 -8.08
C ALA A 677 21.36 9.76 -9.38
N GLU A 678 20.03 9.83 -9.32
CA GLU A 678 19.11 10.06 -10.44
C GLU A 678 19.32 11.43 -11.09
N MET A 679 19.54 12.46 -10.27
CA MET A 679 19.89 13.81 -10.72
C MET A 679 21.27 13.79 -11.43
N GLY A 680 22.27 13.13 -10.85
CA GLY A 680 23.57 12.95 -11.48
C GLY A 680 23.49 12.20 -12.83
N CYS A 681 22.78 11.08 -12.86
CA CYS A 681 22.52 10.28 -14.06
C CYS A 681 21.85 11.11 -15.16
N THR A 682 20.88 11.94 -14.79
CA THR A 682 20.15 12.79 -15.73
C THR A 682 21.05 13.78 -16.45
N ILE A 683 21.95 14.43 -15.72
CA ILE A 683 22.95 15.35 -16.27
C ILE A 683 23.97 14.58 -17.13
N ALA A 684 24.47 13.45 -16.64
CA ALA A 684 25.43 12.64 -17.37
C ALA A 684 24.91 12.19 -18.75
N VAL A 685 23.66 11.72 -18.84
CA VAL A 685 23.02 11.38 -20.14
C VAL A 685 23.03 12.56 -21.10
N GLY A 686 22.78 13.77 -20.63
CA GLY A 686 22.76 14.96 -21.47
C GLY A 686 24.13 15.28 -22.07
N TYR A 687 25.20 15.18 -21.27
CA TYR A 687 26.57 15.34 -21.78
C TYR A 687 26.97 14.23 -22.75
N THR A 688 26.65 12.97 -22.47
CA THR A 688 26.91 11.85 -23.38
C THR A 688 26.18 12.05 -24.70
N LYS A 689 24.90 12.45 -24.68
CA LYS A 689 24.14 12.77 -25.90
C LYS A 689 24.74 13.93 -26.68
N ALA A 690 25.24 14.96 -26.00
CA ALA A 690 25.90 16.08 -26.65
C ALA A 690 27.18 15.62 -27.37
N ALA A 691 28.00 14.78 -26.73
CA ALA A 691 29.20 14.21 -27.36
C ALA A 691 28.86 13.35 -28.60
N GLU A 692 27.84 12.50 -28.51
CA GLU A 692 27.34 11.72 -29.65
C GLU A 692 26.90 12.62 -30.83
N TRP A 693 26.25 13.76 -30.54
CA TRP A 693 25.84 14.69 -31.59
C TRP A 693 27.03 15.44 -32.19
N GLU A 694 28.07 15.72 -31.41
CA GLU A 694 29.30 16.36 -31.88
C GLU A 694 30.07 15.43 -32.83
N GLU A 695 30.20 14.15 -32.49
CA GLU A 695 30.77 13.13 -33.37
C GLU A 695 30.01 13.04 -34.71
N LEU A 696 28.67 12.99 -34.65
CA LEU A 696 27.81 12.98 -35.85
C LEU A 696 27.84 14.28 -36.66
N ALA A 697 28.36 15.38 -36.09
CA ALA A 697 28.57 16.64 -36.81
C ALA A 697 29.89 16.63 -37.59
N GLU A 698 30.86 15.82 -37.17
CA GLU A 698 32.16 15.67 -37.83
C GLU A 698 32.21 14.50 -38.81
N GLU A 699 31.26 13.57 -38.75
CA GLU A 699 31.18 12.48 -39.72
C GLU A 699 31.00 12.99 -41.16
N GLU A 700 31.91 12.57 -42.06
CA GLU A 700 31.79 12.84 -43.49
C GLU A 700 30.76 11.93 -44.18
N HIS A 701 29.99 12.54 -45.08
CA HIS A 701 28.99 11.88 -45.91
C HIS A 701 29.09 12.28 -47.38
N PRO A 702 28.70 11.38 -48.30
CA PRO A 702 28.67 11.65 -49.74
C PRO A 702 27.44 12.50 -50.13
N ASP A 703 27.24 13.62 -49.45
CA ASP A 703 26.12 14.55 -49.62
C ASP A 703 26.56 15.82 -50.36
N THR A 704 25.62 16.64 -50.84
CA THR A 704 25.96 17.98 -51.38
C THR A 704 26.51 18.89 -50.29
N SER A 705 27.19 19.97 -50.67
CA SER A 705 27.70 20.99 -49.74
C SER A 705 26.60 21.54 -48.83
N GLU A 706 25.44 21.84 -49.38
CA GLU A 706 24.30 22.45 -48.68
C GLU A 706 23.69 21.47 -47.68
N LEU A 707 23.57 20.18 -48.06
CA LEU A 707 23.02 19.15 -47.17
C LEU A 707 23.99 18.84 -46.02
N THR A 708 25.29 18.83 -46.31
CA THR A 708 26.34 18.69 -45.29
C THR A 708 26.28 19.85 -44.29
N GLU A 709 26.20 21.09 -44.77
CA GLU A 709 26.05 22.28 -43.91
C GLU A 709 24.80 22.18 -43.03
N GLY A 710 23.64 21.90 -43.61
CA GLY A 710 22.37 21.80 -42.88
C GLY A 710 22.36 20.70 -41.81
N ARG A 711 23.01 19.56 -42.11
CA ARG A 711 23.21 18.48 -41.13
C ARG A 711 24.09 18.92 -39.98
N ARG A 712 25.28 19.48 -40.25
CA ARG A 712 26.20 19.96 -39.21
C ARG A 712 25.53 21.01 -38.32
N ALA A 713 24.83 21.97 -38.92
CA ALA A 713 24.06 22.97 -38.19
C ALA A 713 22.99 22.35 -37.27
N TYR A 714 22.28 21.33 -37.76
CA TYR A 714 21.30 20.62 -36.93
C TYR A 714 21.94 19.87 -35.76
N ALA A 715 23.05 19.16 -36.00
CA ALA A 715 23.79 18.45 -34.95
C ALA A 715 24.32 19.41 -33.89
N TYR A 716 25.04 20.48 -34.26
CA TYR A 716 25.54 21.47 -33.29
C TYR A 716 24.41 22.18 -32.53
N LYS A 717 23.24 22.39 -33.15
CA LYS A 717 22.06 22.87 -32.42
C LYS A 717 21.64 21.89 -31.31
N GLN A 718 21.68 20.59 -31.56
CA GLN A 718 21.39 19.59 -30.52
C GLN A 718 22.47 19.59 -29.44
N VAL A 719 23.75 19.69 -29.81
CA VAL A 719 24.87 19.83 -28.86
C VAL A 719 24.65 21.01 -27.92
N ASP A 720 24.37 22.20 -28.47
CA ASP A 720 24.12 23.41 -27.68
C ASP A 720 22.90 23.25 -26.76
N THR A 721 21.81 22.68 -27.28
CA THR A 721 20.58 22.44 -26.49
C THR A 721 20.85 21.52 -25.29
N GLU A 722 21.52 20.39 -25.50
CA GLU A 722 21.83 19.42 -24.44
C GLU A 722 22.83 20.01 -23.42
N ARG A 723 23.90 20.68 -23.89
CA ARG A 723 24.90 21.31 -23.00
C ARG A 723 24.31 22.45 -22.18
N LYS A 724 23.46 23.28 -22.78
CA LYS A 724 22.77 24.37 -22.08
C LYS A 724 21.84 23.81 -21.01
N GLN A 725 21.01 22.83 -21.36
CA GLN A 725 20.13 22.16 -20.40
C GLN A 725 20.91 21.56 -19.23
N CYS A 726 22.02 20.86 -19.48
CA CYS A 726 22.84 20.29 -18.41
C CYS A 726 23.41 21.38 -17.48
N LYS A 727 23.92 22.48 -18.03
CA LYS A 727 24.42 23.62 -17.22
C LYS A 727 23.31 24.22 -16.36
N ASP A 728 22.13 24.43 -16.94
CA ASP A 728 20.99 24.99 -16.23
C ASP A 728 20.54 24.07 -15.09
N LEU A 729 20.47 22.75 -15.33
CA LEU A 729 20.15 21.76 -14.30
C LEU A 729 21.20 21.74 -13.19
N THR A 730 22.49 21.68 -13.52
CA THR A 730 23.58 21.73 -12.53
C THR A 730 23.47 22.96 -11.64
N ASN A 731 23.22 24.13 -12.22
CA ASN A 731 23.09 25.38 -11.46
C ASN A 731 21.83 25.39 -10.56
N ARG A 732 20.70 24.87 -11.05
CA ARG A 732 19.45 24.80 -10.27
C ARG A 732 19.53 23.76 -9.15
N TRP A 733 20.27 22.69 -9.35
CA TRP A 733 20.30 21.54 -8.45
C TRP A 733 21.45 21.57 -7.44
N CYS A 734 22.53 22.33 -7.68
CA CYS A 734 23.71 22.32 -6.81
C CYS A 734 23.37 22.61 -5.34
N GLY A 735 22.50 23.59 -5.08
CA GLY A 735 22.13 23.97 -3.72
C GLY A 735 21.42 22.86 -2.94
N ILE A 736 20.55 22.08 -3.59
CA ILE A 736 19.85 20.97 -2.93
C ILE A 736 20.72 19.73 -2.82
N LEU A 737 21.61 19.47 -3.78
CA LEU A 737 22.57 18.37 -3.72
C LEU A 737 23.55 18.54 -2.54
N VAL A 738 24.04 19.76 -2.31
CA VAL A 738 24.87 20.07 -1.12
C VAL A 738 24.10 19.79 0.19
N LYS A 739 22.81 20.11 0.26
CA LYS A 739 21.98 19.78 1.43
C LYS A 739 21.78 18.27 1.60
N ALA A 740 21.67 17.53 0.49
CA ALA A 740 21.58 16.08 0.51
C ALA A 740 22.87 15.45 1.05
N ASP A 741 24.04 15.93 0.61
CA ASP A 741 25.34 15.48 1.12
C ASP A 741 25.47 15.72 2.63
N ALA A 742 25.10 16.92 3.10
CA ALA A 742 25.10 17.24 4.53
C ALA A 742 24.13 16.37 5.34
N TYR A 743 22.95 16.05 4.78
CA TYR A 743 21.98 15.14 5.40
C TYR A 743 22.56 13.72 5.53
N LEU A 744 23.13 13.20 4.45
CA LEU A 744 23.73 11.86 4.41
C LEU A 744 24.98 11.74 5.27
N ALA A 745 25.72 12.84 5.48
CA ALA A 745 26.85 12.94 6.39
C ALA A 745 26.42 13.06 7.88
N GLY A 746 25.14 13.34 8.14
CA GLY A 746 24.61 13.48 9.50
C GLY A 746 25.00 14.80 10.18
N GLU A 747 25.16 15.89 9.42
CA GLU A 747 25.52 17.20 9.96
C GLU A 747 24.43 17.77 10.88
N THR A 748 24.82 18.28 12.06
CA THR A 748 23.92 18.66 13.16
C THR A 748 23.21 20.01 12.99
N GLY A 749 23.41 20.70 11.86
CA GLY A 749 22.86 22.04 11.58
C GLY A 749 21.65 22.09 10.65
N LEU A 750 21.23 20.96 10.08
CA LEU A 750 20.07 20.91 9.17
C LEU A 750 18.77 20.88 9.98
N VAL A 751 18.06 21.99 10.06
CA VAL A 751 16.70 22.04 10.63
C VAL A 751 15.70 21.84 9.51
N GLY A 752 14.69 20.97 9.71
CA GLY A 752 13.72 20.60 8.66
C GLY A 752 12.95 21.77 8.01
N ASN A 753 12.95 22.96 8.61
CA ASN A 753 12.34 24.16 8.05
C ASN A 753 13.28 24.92 7.09
N ASP A 754 14.60 24.73 7.16
CA ASP A 754 15.62 25.43 6.34
C ASP A 754 15.77 24.83 4.93
N VAL A 755 15.11 23.70 4.67
CA VAL A 755 15.19 22.94 3.41
C VAL A 755 14.15 23.43 2.38
N VAL A 756 13.19 24.28 2.78
CA VAL A 756 11.96 24.55 2.02
C VAL A 756 12.12 25.51 0.83
N THR A 757 13.12 26.39 0.81
CA THR A 757 13.27 27.34 -0.30
C THR A 757 14.08 26.73 -1.45
N VAL A 758 13.42 25.92 -2.28
CA VAL A 758 13.86 25.72 -3.66
C VAL A 758 13.03 26.68 -4.51
N GLU A 759 13.53 27.89 -4.76
CA GLU A 759 12.94 28.78 -5.76
C GLU A 759 13.13 28.13 -7.14
N LEU A 760 12.10 27.43 -7.61
CA LEU A 760 12.00 26.97 -8.98
C LEU A 760 10.99 27.88 -9.66
N ASP A 761 11.44 28.64 -10.67
CA ASP A 761 10.53 29.33 -11.59
C ASP A 761 9.51 28.31 -12.11
N VAL A 762 8.27 28.46 -11.65
CA VAL A 762 7.15 27.58 -11.99
C VAL A 762 6.79 27.89 -13.43
N VAL A 763 6.98 26.92 -14.33
CA VAL A 763 6.17 26.85 -15.54
C VAL A 763 4.82 26.37 -15.04
N ASP A 764 3.82 27.25 -15.09
CA ASP A 764 2.43 27.07 -14.65
C ASP A 764 2.09 25.59 -14.40
N GLU A 765 2.10 25.22 -13.12
CA GLU A 765 1.44 24.00 -12.67
C GLU A 765 0.01 24.08 -13.20
N LEU A 766 -0.41 23.09 -14.00
CA LEU A 766 -1.82 22.74 -14.03
C LEU A 766 -2.14 22.37 -12.58
N ASP A 767 -2.87 23.26 -11.93
CA ASP A 767 -3.22 23.20 -10.50
C ASP A 767 -3.52 21.76 -10.09
N GLU A 768 -2.80 21.26 -9.08
CA GLU A 768 -3.10 19.97 -8.43
C GLU A 768 -4.57 19.95 -7.93
N GLU A 769 -5.18 21.12 -7.68
CA GLU A 769 -6.61 21.27 -7.38
C GLU A 769 -7.53 21.00 -8.60
N GLU A 770 -7.09 21.29 -9.84
CA GLU A 770 -7.87 21.03 -11.06
C GLU A 770 -7.77 19.54 -11.48
N GLU A 771 -6.66 18.88 -11.13
CA GLU A 771 -6.49 17.42 -11.29
C GLU A 771 -7.29 16.65 -10.23
N GLU A 772 -7.29 17.10 -8.95
CA GLU A 772 -8.18 16.54 -7.91
C GLU A 772 -9.67 16.79 -8.23
N ALA A 773 -10.04 17.93 -8.81
CA ALA A 773 -11.41 18.20 -9.23
C ALA A 773 -11.88 17.33 -10.41
N ARG A 774 -10.98 16.98 -11.34
CA ARG A 774 -11.27 16.04 -12.44
C ARG A 774 -11.41 14.60 -11.93
N LEU A 775 -10.57 14.18 -10.98
CA LEU A 775 -10.67 12.88 -10.33
C LEU A 775 -11.97 12.73 -9.53
N ALA A 776 -12.44 13.81 -8.88
CA ALA A 776 -13.70 13.83 -8.16
C ALA A 776 -14.94 13.84 -9.10
N ALA A 777 -14.85 14.48 -10.27
CA ALA A 777 -15.94 14.52 -11.24
C ALA A 777 -16.17 13.15 -11.94
N ASP A 778 -15.11 12.37 -12.15
CA ASP A 778 -15.21 11.03 -12.72
C ASP A 778 -15.80 10.00 -11.73
N GLU A 779 -15.72 10.25 -10.41
CA GLU A 779 -16.39 9.42 -9.39
C GLU A 779 -17.93 9.59 -9.37
N GLU A 780 -18.44 10.78 -9.73
CA GLU A 780 -19.90 11.01 -9.81
C GLU A 780 -20.54 10.33 -11.05
N GLU A 781 -19.85 10.27 -12.20
CA GLU A 781 -20.38 9.57 -13.39
C GLU A 781 -20.40 8.03 -13.25
N VAL A 782 -19.54 7.46 -12.40
CA VAL A 782 -19.53 6.00 -12.15
C VAL A 782 -20.66 5.55 -11.22
N MET A 783 -21.21 6.45 -10.39
CA MET A 783 -22.33 6.14 -9.49
C MET A 783 -23.72 6.37 -10.09
N GLU A 784 -23.89 7.23 -11.11
CA GLU A 784 -25.21 7.50 -11.70
C GLU A 784 -25.59 6.62 -12.91
N GLY A 785 -24.64 5.85 -13.48
CA GLY A 785 -24.90 4.96 -14.63
C GLY A 785 -25.72 3.68 -14.35
N GLY A 786 -26.12 3.44 -13.09
CA GLY A 786 -26.83 2.22 -12.65
C GLY A 786 -28.36 2.34 -12.60
N GLY A 787 -28.95 3.50 -12.85
CA GLY A 787 -30.39 3.73 -12.77
C GLY A 787 -31.11 3.46 -14.09
N GLY A 788 -31.58 2.23 -14.31
CA GLY A 788 -32.47 1.91 -15.42
C GLY A 788 -33.75 2.75 -15.39
N ARG A 789 -34.03 3.48 -16.48
CA ARG A 789 -35.39 3.92 -16.80
C ARG A 789 -36.07 2.82 -17.59
N GLY A 790 -36.92 2.07 -16.89
CA GLY A 790 -38.04 1.38 -17.52
C GLY A 790 -39.19 2.36 -17.67
N GLU A 791 -39.42 2.79 -18.91
CA GLU A 791 -40.71 2.82 -19.62
C GLU A 791 -40.45 3.16 -21.09
#